data_AF-A0A947Q075-F1
#
_entry.id   AF-A0A947Q075-F1
#
_cell.length_a   1.000
_cell.length_b   1.000
_cell.length_c   1.000
_cell.angle_alpha   90.00
_cell.angle_beta   90.00
_cell.angle_gamma   90.00
#
_symmetry.space_group_name_H-M   'P 1'
#
loop_
_entity.id
_entity.type
_entity.pdbx_description
1 polymer ?
#
loop_
_entity_poly.entity_id
_entity_poly.type
_entity_poly.pdbx_seq_one_letter_code
_entity_poly.pdbx_strand_id
1 'polypeptide(L)'
;MRASPLMDEQGFARHYGTALRQMWKAWCEGGTPAPFDVPTDEAMDEATDIPGVLMQALAAHQQGRLEEAESIYRRVLGINPGEPSALHLLGVIHHQRDDHETARRLIVKAITLRQNVAEYHSNLGNVLKVQGQVTAAMASYIRALALWPSFAEPFSNLGNGYRELGQLDRAVAACRKAIALNPALAAAHLNLGNALSDGGDYAEARDAYEQGLRLEPENVRILVSLGGLHADHGHLALARRCLSRALELEPERKEALNNLGVVVKEECDFALALSLYHKAIAVAPDNTDYGSNELYCLNYHPDMPAETIFEAYRNWDIRYAARFSAAALHANDRMVGRRLKIGYVSPDFRRHAARHFIEPLLVRHDRSAVELFVYAEVPREDEISNQFRASVDHWCNSVGMSDDDLAARIRQDGIDILVDLAGHTRGNRLLVFARKPAPVQVSWLGYAYTTGMRAIDYYLSDSALTPEGSDTLFAEKLVRLPVCLSYRPSAGLEPPAELPALSNGHVTFGSLSRSVRINDKVVALWAGILSKVPESRLVLNSQTFVCPELRQRYIDKFSALGIAAERLELGYTSPPWPVYRRIDIALDCFPHNSGTTLFEGLYMGLPFVTLQDRPSVGRVGSAILTGLGRTEWIAATPAEYVEKAVALAGDLGRLAGIRRGLRQEMERSRLMDEPAFARSVEAAYRRMWQGWCEGGAPAAFQVSPDAPGPVASPASAEVQRLLAEALAHHQAGRVAEAEQGYKQVLALDAENADAHHLFGVLAYQVGRFDIAVQLISEAVKRRPEEAEYLANLGESLRRLGRFDEAQKYLSEAVSLDATHANALANLGALHADRGNLAEAEIWMRKAIALNPHNAGAQYNLGNNLKAQGRLDEALACFEAAISVQPAYVDALHQIAAIHQAQDRLEDALEGYRRALSANPQHVETLNNLGVVLERLSRYLEAVPVLEKAAQLRPDTAEIHCNLGVALSHAGRLEEAMQSLSKAIELRPSFAGAYGNLAEVHTKLDQADTAEAVYRQGLEAGPNDAALNRAYSVALWRRGCLVEARDRAVVASQGGSGGGVDRLQRALGLSQLATTEAYLSEYGRVAALSDAALALSPTDPVIWS
;
A
#
# COMPACT_ATOMS: atom_id res chain seq x y z
N MET A 1 51.94 4.24 -74.41
CA MET A 1 51.55 5.05 -73.25
C MET A 1 50.23 5.77 -73.53
N ARG A 2 49.10 5.16 -73.18
CA ARG A 2 47.91 5.87 -72.66
C ARG A 2 47.29 4.91 -71.65
N ALA A 3 47.59 5.18 -70.39
CA ALA A 3 46.98 4.51 -69.26
C ALA A 3 45.50 4.88 -69.24
N SER A 4 44.63 3.88 -69.30
CA SER A 4 43.24 4.03 -68.87
C SER A 4 43.25 4.11 -67.34
N PRO A 5 42.55 5.06 -66.70
CA PRO A 5 42.51 5.12 -65.25
C PRO A 5 41.57 4.01 -64.76
N LEU A 6 42.12 2.83 -64.51
CA LEU A 6 41.53 1.89 -63.55
C LEU A 6 41.32 2.67 -62.26
N MET A 7 40.07 2.77 -61.79
CA MET A 7 39.79 3.24 -60.44
C MET A 7 40.71 2.50 -59.47
N ASP A 8 41.44 3.22 -58.63
CA ASP A 8 42.22 2.59 -57.57
C ASP A 8 41.28 1.78 -56.65
N GLU A 9 41.80 0.75 -55.98
CA GLU A 9 41.03 -0.10 -55.06
C GLU A 9 40.27 0.70 -53.98
N GLN A 10 40.75 1.90 -53.60
CA GLN A 10 40.07 2.79 -52.65
C GLN A 10 38.90 3.57 -53.29
N GLY A 11 39.01 3.96 -54.56
CA GLY A 11 37.97 4.57 -55.38
C GLY A 11 36.87 3.59 -55.73
N PHE A 12 37.24 2.34 -56.02
CA PHE A 12 36.33 1.21 -56.20
C PHE A 12 35.62 0.84 -54.90
N ALA A 13 36.33 0.71 -53.77
CA ALA A 13 35.71 0.48 -52.46
C ALA A 13 34.80 1.63 -52.02
N ARG A 14 35.10 2.88 -52.40
CA ARG A 14 34.22 4.04 -52.18
C ARG A 14 32.94 3.97 -53.02
N HIS A 15 33.02 3.68 -54.31
CA HIS A 15 31.84 3.59 -55.19
C HIS A 15 30.99 2.37 -54.87
N TYR A 16 31.61 1.20 -54.73
CA TYR A 16 30.96 -0.06 -54.37
C TYR A 16 30.32 0.01 -52.98
N GLY A 17 31.02 0.60 -52.00
CA GLY A 17 30.46 0.88 -50.68
C GLY A 17 29.30 1.88 -50.73
N THR A 18 29.30 2.84 -51.66
CA THR A 18 28.20 3.81 -51.80
C THR A 18 26.98 3.20 -52.48
N ALA A 19 27.17 2.34 -53.49
CA ALA A 19 26.10 1.57 -54.11
C ALA A 19 25.47 0.56 -53.13
N LEU A 20 26.30 -0.20 -52.39
CA LEU A 20 25.84 -1.08 -51.31
C LEU A 20 25.06 -0.33 -50.22
N ARG A 21 25.51 0.89 -49.85
CA ARG A 21 24.81 1.74 -48.87
C ARG A 21 23.46 2.26 -49.36
N GLN A 22 23.35 2.69 -50.62
CA GLN A 22 22.06 3.15 -51.18
C GLN A 22 21.06 2.00 -51.37
N MET A 23 21.56 0.80 -51.60
CA MET A 23 20.75 -0.41 -51.69
C MET A 23 20.30 -0.98 -50.37
N TRP A 24 21.20 -0.96 -49.40
CA TRP A 24 20.87 -1.28 -48.02
C TRP A 24 19.70 -0.44 -47.53
N LYS A 25 19.73 0.86 -47.86
CA LYS A 25 18.68 1.81 -47.56
C LYS A 25 17.33 1.38 -48.16
N ALA A 26 17.27 1.10 -49.46
CA ALA A 26 16.03 0.69 -50.12
C ALA A 26 15.52 -0.69 -49.64
N TRP A 27 16.42 -1.62 -49.34
CA TRP A 27 16.10 -2.94 -48.82
C TRP A 27 15.53 -2.92 -47.40
N CYS A 28 16.03 -2.04 -46.52
CA CYS A 28 15.49 -1.87 -45.17
C CYS A 28 14.12 -1.16 -45.14
N GLU A 29 13.83 -0.37 -46.18
CA GLU A 29 12.60 0.43 -46.34
C GLU A 29 11.50 -0.33 -47.14
N GLY A 30 11.75 -1.57 -47.58
CA GLY A 30 10.77 -2.35 -48.36
C GLY A 30 10.47 -1.79 -49.76
N GLY A 31 11.29 -0.85 -50.25
CA GLY A 31 11.14 -0.20 -51.55
C GLY A 31 12.20 -0.65 -52.58
N THR A 32 11.90 -0.48 -53.86
CA THR A 32 12.88 -0.62 -54.95
C THR A 32 13.71 0.66 -55.10
N PRO A 33 15.06 0.62 -55.07
CA PRO A 33 15.89 1.81 -55.28
C PRO A 33 15.79 2.32 -56.72
N ALA A 34 16.07 3.60 -56.93
CA ALA A 34 16.25 4.15 -58.27
C ALA A 34 17.43 3.44 -58.96
N PRO A 35 17.26 2.96 -60.21
CA PRO A 35 18.31 2.25 -60.92
C PRO A 35 19.53 3.16 -61.10
N PHE A 36 20.72 2.60 -60.87
CA PHE A 36 21.98 3.24 -61.25
C PHE A 36 22.18 3.03 -62.75
N ASP A 37 22.60 4.07 -63.48
CA ASP A 37 23.12 3.90 -64.84
C ASP A 37 24.44 3.13 -64.75
N VAL A 38 24.36 1.82 -64.91
CA VAL A 38 25.52 0.98 -65.18
C VAL A 38 25.77 1.07 -66.68
N PRO A 39 27.00 1.34 -67.14
CA PRO A 39 27.30 1.30 -68.57
C PRO A 39 26.98 -0.09 -69.13
N THR A 40 25.87 -0.18 -69.85
CA THR A 40 25.49 -1.34 -70.65
C THR A 40 26.09 -1.14 -72.03
N ASP A 41 27.20 -1.84 -72.35
CA ASP A 41 27.53 -2.32 -73.71
C ASP A 41 29.03 -2.68 -73.93
N GLU A 42 29.71 -3.30 -72.97
CA GLU A 42 30.95 -4.04 -73.30
C GLU A 42 30.92 -5.44 -72.68
N ALA A 43 31.20 -6.47 -73.48
CA ALA A 43 31.34 -7.83 -73.01
C ALA A 43 32.56 -7.92 -72.08
N MET A 44 32.32 -7.82 -70.78
CA MET A 44 33.36 -7.88 -69.75
C MET A 44 33.78 -9.34 -69.54
N ASP A 45 35.09 -9.61 -69.56
CA ASP A 45 35.63 -10.93 -69.27
C ASP A 45 35.46 -11.22 -67.77
N GLU A 46 34.49 -12.10 -67.45
CA GLU A 46 34.03 -12.42 -66.09
C GLU A 46 35.14 -12.95 -65.18
N ALA A 47 36.23 -13.50 -65.75
CA ALA A 47 37.39 -13.94 -64.99
C ALA A 47 38.26 -12.78 -64.48
N THR A 48 38.10 -11.58 -65.04
CA THR A 48 38.94 -10.40 -64.75
C THR A 48 38.17 -9.21 -64.15
N ASP A 49 36.84 -9.17 -64.23
CA ASP A 49 36.01 -8.09 -63.66
C ASP A 49 34.88 -8.57 -62.72
N ILE A 50 35.26 -9.26 -61.65
CA ILE A 50 34.34 -9.63 -60.55
C ILE A 50 33.53 -8.42 -60.01
N PRO A 51 34.15 -7.23 -59.80
CA PRO A 51 33.47 -5.95 -59.56
C PRO A 51 32.23 -5.63 -60.39
N GLY A 52 32.34 -5.57 -61.73
CA GLY A 52 31.23 -5.18 -62.60
C GLY A 52 30.15 -6.26 -62.65
N VAL A 53 30.53 -7.54 -62.62
CA VAL A 53 29.58 -8.66 -62.54
C VAL A 53 28.78 -8.63 -61.23
N LEU A 54 29.43 -8.29 -60.10
CA LEU A 54 28.73 -8.07 -58.83
C LEU A 54 27.75 -6.90 -58.92
N MET A 55 28.09 -5.80 -59.57
CA MET A 55 27.18 -4.66 -59.76
C MET A 55 25.96 -5.02 -60.63
N GLN A 56 26.12 -5.88 -61.64
CA GLN A 56 25.01 -6.40 -62.43
C GLN A 56 24.08 -7.31 -61.61
N ALA A 57 24.64 -8.27 -60.87
CA ALA A 57 23.89 -9.12 -59.96
C ALA A 57 23.07 -8.30 -58.95
N LEU A 58 23.72 -7.26 -58.46
CA LEU A 58 23.19 -6.34 -57.49
C LEU A 58 22.05 -5.48 -58.09
N ALA A 59 22.18 -5.00 -59.33
CA ALA A 59 21.09 -4.33 -60.04
C ALA A 59 19.89 -5.25 -60.32
N ALA A 60 20.13 -6.52 -60.68
CA ALA A 60 19.07 -7.51 -60.82
C ALA A 60 18.36 -7.77 -59.47
N HIS A 61 19.14 -7.83 -58.39
CA HIS A 61 18.63 -7.97 -57.02
C HIS A 61 17.73 -6.79 -56.63
N GLN A 62 18.14 -5.55 -56.93
CA GLN A 62 17.34 -4.35 -56.70
C GLN A 62 15.99 -4.37 -57.43
N GLN A 63 15.97 -4.91 -58.64
CA GLN A 63 14.78 -4.95 -59.49
C GLN A 63 13.87 -6.14 -59.17
N GLY A 64 14.12 -6.84 -58.06
CA GLY A 64 13.33 -7.98 -57.60
C GLY A 64 13.55 -9.28 -58.40
N ARG A 65 14.50 -9.30 -59.34
CA ARG A 65 14.85 -10.49 -60.13
C ARG A 65 15.82 -11.37 -59.34
N LEU A 66 15.29 -11.99 -58.29
CA LEU A 66 16.07 -12.75 -57.32
C LEU A 66 16.75 -13.98 -57.94
N GLU A 67 16.08 -14.69 -58.86
CA GLU A 67 16.67 -15.86 -59.54
C GLU A 67 17.87 -15.47 -60.41
N GLU A 68 17.77 -14.33 -61.10
CA GLU A 68 18.85 -13.80 -61.94
C GLU A 68 20.05 -13.37 -61.07
N ALA A 69 19.79 -12.59 -60.02
CA ALA A 69 20.81 -12.14 -59.09
C ALA A 69 21.53 -13.32 -58.40
N GLU A 70 20.77 -14.32 -57.93
CA GLU A 70 21.30 -15.54 -57.33
C GLU A 70 22.18 -16.33 -58.29
N SER A 71 21.75 -16.48 -59.54
CA SER A 71 22.52 -17.14 -60.60
C SER A 71 23.87 -16.45 -60.80
N ILE A 72 23.87 -15.11 -60.87
CA ILE A 72 25.09 -14.32 -61.04
C ILE A 72 25.99 -14.42 -59.79
N TYR A 73 25.45 -14.31 -58.57
CA TYR A 73 26.24 -14.50 -57.34
C TYR A 73 26.87 -15.89 -57.26
N ARG A 74 26.15 -16.95 -57.64
CA ARG A 74 26.71 -18.31 -57.71
C ARG A 74 27.80 -18.44 -58.77
N ARG A 75 27.65 -17.78 -59.92
CA ARG A 75 28.67 -17.75 -60.97
C ARG A 75 29.95 -17.07 -60.48
N VAL A 76 29.83 -15.93 -59.78
CA VAL A 76 30.95 -15.26 -59.11
C VAL A 76 31.64 -16.19 -58.10
N LEU A 77 30.87 -16.93 -57.30
CA LEU A 77 31.43 -17.90 -56.34
C LEU A 77 32.05 -19.14 -57.00
N GLY A 78 31.68 -19.46 -58.24
CA GLY A 78 32.32 -20.49 -59.06
C GLY A 78 33.71 -20.07 -59.53
N ILE A 79 33.92 -18.77 -59.78
CA ILE A 79 35.20 -18.17 -60.19
C ILE A 79 36.08 -17.88 -58.97
N ASN A 80 35.51 -17.26 -57.92
CA ASN A 80 36.15 -16.97 -56.64
C ASN A 80 35.30 -17.47 -55.46
N PRO A 81 35.53 -18.70 -54.98
CA PRO A 81 34.78 -19.30 -53.87
C PRO A 81 34.88 -18.54 -52.53
N GLY A 82 35.84 -17.62 -52.41
CA GLY A 82 36.09 -16.80 -51.23
C GLY A 82 35.59 -15.36 -51.34
N GLU A 83 34.82 -14.99 -52.38
CA GLU A 83 34.37 -13.60 -52.55
C GLU A 83 33.33 -13.21 -51.48
N PRO A 84 33.66 -12.35 -50.49
CA PRO A 84 32.81 -12.15 -49.31
C PRO A 84 31.49 -11.45 -49.64
N SER A 85 31.49 -10.52 -50.61
CA SER A 85 30.28 -9.79 -51.00
C SER A 85 29.26 -10.69 -51.70
N ALA A 86 29.71 -11.62 -52.55
CA ALA A 86 28.84 -12.60 -53.20
C ALA A 86 28.21 -13.55 -52.17
N LEU A 87 28.99 -14.01 -51.17
CA LEU A 87 28.47 -14.85 -50.07
C LEU A 87 27.43 -14.09 -49.23
N HIS A 88 27.71 -12.84 -48.87
CA HIS A 88 26.81 -12.01 -48.08
C HIS A 88 25.48 -11.75 -48.80
N LEU A 89 25.52 -11.28 -50.05
CA LEU A 89 24.33 -10.95 -50.83
C LEU A 89 23.51 -12.19 -51.21
N LEU A 90 24.17 -13.32 -51.49
CA LEU A 90 23.50 -14.60 -51.63
C LEU A 90 22.80 -15.00 -50.33
N GLY A 91 23.44 -14.79 -49.18
CA GLY A 91 22.81 -14.97 -47.87
C GLY A 91 21.59 -14.08 -47.66
N VAL A 92 21.62 -12.83 -48.12
CA VAL A 92 20.46 -11.93 -48.11
C VAL A 92 19.32 -12.46 -48.98
N ILE A 93 19.60 -12.99 -50.17
CA ILE A 93 18.58 -13.64 -51.02
C ILE A 93 17.95 -14.84 -50.31
N HIS A 94 18.77 -15.71 -49.70
CA HIS A 94 18.25 -16.85 -48.94
C HIS A 94 17.35 -16.39 -47.77
N HIS A 95 17.70 -15.29 -47.10
CA HIS A 95 16.85 -14.71 -46.06
C HIS A 95 15.51 -14.21 -46.62
N GLN A 96 15.52 -13.55 -47.79
CA GLN A 96 14.30 -13.08 -48.46
C GLN A 96 13.37 -14.21 -48.94
N ARG A 97 13.88 -15.44 -49.06
CA ARG A 97 13.12 -16.64 -49.42
C ARG A 97 12.83 -17.54 -48.22
N ASP A 98 12.89 -16.98 -47.02
CA ASP A 98 12.66 -17.67 -45.74
C ASP A 98 13.63 -18.83 -45.43
N ASP A 99 14.76 -18.94 -46.14
CA ASP A 99 15.84 -19.89 -45.85
C ASP A 99 16.89 -19.26 -44.92
N HIS A 100 16.49 -19.02 -43.67
CA HIS A 100 17.28 -18.29 -42.68
C HIS A 100 18.54 -19.04 -42.21
N GLU A 101 18.52 -20.38 -42.21
CA GLU A 101 19.69 -21.17 -41.82
C GLU A 101 20.81 -21.06 -42.86
N THR A 102 20.48 -21.19 -44.15
CA THR A 102 21.47 -20.98 -45.22
C THR A 102 21.94 -19.54 -45.23
N ALA A 103 21.03 -18.57 -45.06
CA ALA A 103 21.37 -17.16 -44.95
C ALA A 103 22.40 -16.90 -43.86
N ARG A 104 22.15 -17.38 -42.63
CA ARG A 104 23.07 -17.25 -41.50
C ARG A 104 24.44 -17.83 -41.82
N ARG A 105 24.49 -19.06 -42.36
CA ARG A 105 25.75 -19.74 -42.69
C ARG A 105 26.57 -18.95 -43.72
N LEU A 106 25.92 -18.44 -44.77
CA LEU A 106 26.58 -17.68 -45.83
C LEU A 106 27.10 -16.32 -45.32
N ILE A 107 26.30 -15.61 -44.54
CA ILE A 107 26.68 -14.31 -43.96
C ILE A 107 27.82 -14.47 -42.94
N VAL A 108 27.77 -15.49 -42.08
CA VAL A 108 28.87 -15.79 -41.12
C VAL A 108 30.16 -16.13 -41.87
N LYS A 109 30.08 -16.88 -42.98
CA LYS A 109 31.24 -17.17 -43.83
C LYS A 109 31.82 -15.87 -44.44
N ALA A 110 30.96 -14.97 -44.93
CA ALA A 110 31.38 -13.66 -45.43
C ALA A 110 32.10 -12.83 -44.35
N ILE A 111 31.55 -12.78 -43.13
CA ILE A 111 32.16 -12.09 -41.98
C ILE A 111 33.52 -12.68 -41.62
N THR A 112 33.65 -14.01 -41.65
CA THR A 112 34.91 -14.70 -41.34
C THR A 112 36.02 -14.31 -42.33
N LEU A 113 35.67 -14.15 -43.61
CA LEU A 113 36.59 -13.75 -44.67
C LEU A 113 36.90 -12.25 -44.67
N ARG A 114 35.93 -11.41 -44.26
CA ARG A 114 36.10 -9.96 -44.18
C ARG A 114 35.30 -9.38 -43.00
N GLN A 115 35.97 -9.12 -41.88
CA GLN A 115 35.34 -8.79 -40.60
C GLN A 115 34.90 -7.32 -40.45
N ASN A 116 35.49 -6.40 -41.22
CA ASN A 116 35.35 -4.95 -41.06
C ASN A 116 34.32 -4.33 -42.02
N VAL A 117 33.19 -5.01 -42.24
CA VAL A 117 32.07 -4.53 -43.08
C VAL A 117 30.80 -4.49 -42.24
N ALA A 118 30.27 -3.29 -41.99
CA ALA A 118 29.16 -3.07 -41.05
C ALA A 118 27.86 -3.76 -41.52
N GLU A 119 27.62 -3.75 -42.83
CA GLU A 119 26.46 -4.31 -43.49
C GLU A 119 26.33 -5.82 -43.25
N TYR A 120 27.45 -6.55 -43.20
CA TYR A 120 27.44 -7.99 -42.96
C TYR A 120 26.91 -8.30 -41.55
N HIS A 121 27.39 -7.57 -40.55
CA HIS A 121 26.95 -7.71 -39.15
C HIS A 121 25.50 -7.27 -38.98
N SER A 122 25.07 -6.20 -39.65
CA SER A 122 23.67 -5.76 -39.61
C SER A 122 22.72 -6.80 -40.20
N ASN A 123 23.08 -7.43 -41.31
CA ASN A 123 22.30 -8.50 -41.92
C ASN A 123 22.27 -9.76 -41.09
N LEU A 124 23.40 -10.14 -40.50
CA LEU A 124 23.43 -11.25 -39.55
C LEU A 124 22.47 -10.99 -38.40
N GLY A 125 22.43 -9.75 -37.88
CA GLY A 125 21.47 -9.34 -36.88
C GLY A 125 20.02 -9.56 -37.31
N ASN A 126 19.65 -9.16 -38.54
CA ASN A 126 18.30 -9.37 -39.07
C ASN A 126 17.93 -10.86 -39.15
N VAL A 127 18.85 -11.71 -39.64
CA VAL A 127 18.63 -13.15 -39.71
C VAL A 127 18.46 -13.76 -38.31
N LEU A 128 19.36 -13.42 -37.38
CA LEU A 128 19.29 -13.90 -35.99
C LEU A 128 18.01 -13.47 -35.29
N LYS A 129 17.53 -12.26 -35.57
CA LYS A 129 16.26 -11.75 -35.03
C LYS A 129 15.08 -12.61 -35.48
N VAL A 130 14.98 -12.92 -36.77
CA VAL A 130 13.88 -13.77 -37.28
C VAL A 130 13.98 -15.21 -36.75
N GLN A 131 15.17 -15.67 -36.43
CA GLN A 131 15.39 -16.94 -35.71
C GLN A 131 15.10 -16.87 -34.20
N GLY A 132 14.59 -15.75 -33.68
CA GLY A 132 14.27 -15.57 -32.27
C GLY A 132 15.49 -15.34 -31.34
N GLN A 133 16.69 -15.19 -31.90
CA GLN A 133 17.93 -15.00 -31.14
C GLN A 133 18.19 -13.50 -30.89
N VAL A 134 17.29 -12.85 -30.15
CA VAL A 134 17.26 -11.38 -29.94
C VAL A 134 18.59 -10.84 -29.40
N THR A 135 19.16 -11.48 -28.37
CA THR A 135 20.43 -11.03 -27.76
C THR A 135 21.61 -11.14 -28.74
N ALA A 136 21.67 -12.22 -29.52
CA ALA A 136 22.71 -12.40 -30.53
C ALA A 136 22.54 -11.42 -31.70
N ALA A 137 21.29 -11.12 -32.07
CA ALA A 137 20.97 -10.09 -33.07
C ALA A 137 21.45 -8.70 -32.61
N MET A 138 21.16 -8.33 -31.38
CA MET A 138 21.62 -7.07 -30.78
C MET A 138 23.14 -6.96 -30.75
N ALA A 139 23.86 -8.02 -30.38
CA ALA A 139 25.32 -8.04 -30.42
C ALA A 139 25.86 -7.79 -31.84
N SER A 140 25.20 -8.35 -32.86
CA SER A 140 25.55 -8.15 -34.26
C SER A 140 25.29 -6.69 -34.71
N TYR A 141 24.17 -6.09 -34.31
CA TYR A 141 23.90 -4.67 -34.58
C TYR A 141 24.91 -3.73 -33.89
N ILE A 142 25.27 -4.00 -32.63
CA ILE A 142 26.30 -3.24 -31.91
C ILE A 142 27.64 -3.33 -32.65
N ARG A 143 27.99 -4.51 -33.18
CA ARG A 143 29.21 -4.66 -33.99
C ARG A 143 29.15 -3.86 -35.29
N ALA A 144 28.01 -3.84 -35.96
CA ALA A 144 27.80 -3.00 -37.15
C ALA A 144 28.01 -1.51 -36.82
N LEU A 145 27.46 -1.03 -35.70
CA LEU A 145 27.59 0.36 -35.25
C LEU A 145 29.01 0.73 -34.80
N ALA A 146 29.77 -0.23 -34.27
CA ALA A 146 31.18 -0.02 -33.94
C ALA A 146 32.04 0.22 -35.20
N LEU A 147 31.66 -0.38 -36.33
CA LEU A 147 32.32 -0.20 -37.63
C LEU A 147 31.81 1.04 -38.37
N TRP A 148 30.51 1.36 -38.23
CA TRP A 148 29.89 2.51 -38.86
C TRP A 148 28.89 3.21 -37.91
N PRO A 149 29.35 4.22 -37.14
CA PRO A 149 28.52 4.87 -36.11
C PRO A 149 27.35 5.72 -36.62
N SER A 150 27.34 6.10 -37.91
CA SER A 150 26.24 6.83 -38.55
C SER A 150 25.28 5.92 -39.33
N PHE A 151 25.35 4.60 -39.09
CA PHE A 151 24.47 3.63 -39.72
C PHE A 151 23.10 3.59 -39.03
N ALA A 152 22.06 4.11 -39.67
CA ALA A 152 20.76 4.37 -39.03
C ALA A 152 19.94 3.10 -38.72
N GLU A 153 19.94 2.13 -39.62
CA GLU A 153 19.08 0.94 -39.58
C GLU A 153 19.41 0.00 -38.39
N PRO A 154 20.69 -0.29 -38.05
CA PRO A 154 21.01 -1.02 -36.83
C PRO A 154 20.50 -0.34 -35.55
N PHE A 155 20.46 1.00 -35.48
CA PHE A 155 19.87 1.70 -34.33
C PHE A 155 18.36 1.44 -34.22
N SER A 156 17.63 1.47 -35.34
CA SER A 156 16.20 1.15 -35.37
C SER A 156 15.93 -0.29 -34.91
N ASN A 157 16.74 -1.24 -35.39
CA ASN A 157 16.60 -2.65 -35.01
C ASN A 157 17.03 -2.92 -33.57
N LEU A 158 18.06 -2.23 -33.06
CA LEU A 158 18.39 -2.22 -31.64
C LEU A 158 17.26 -1.66 -30.79
N GLY A 159 16.57 -0.63 -31.28
CA GLY A 159 15.38 -0.09 -30.63
C GLY A 159 14.32 -1.17 -30.39
N ASN A 160 14.03 -1.98 -31.42
CA ASN A 160 13.10 -3.10 -31.28
C ASN A 160 13.64 -4.20 -30.34
N GLY A 161 14.93 -4.55 -30.42
CA GLY A 161 15.54 -5.53 -29.52
C GLY A 161 15.51 -5.10 -28.04
N TYR A 162 15.80 -3.83 -27.75
CA TYR A 162 15.68 -3.28 -26.40
C TYR A 162 14.23 -3.30 -25.90
N ARG A 163 13.25 -3.03 -26.79
CA ARG A 163 11.82 -3.10 -26.47
C ARG A 163 11.40 -4.52 -26.09
N GLU A 164 11.82 -5.53 -26.85
CA GLU A 164 11.55 -6.95 -26.55
C GLU A 164 12.17 -7.40 -25.22
N LEU A 165 13.28 -6.78 -24.79
CA LEU A 165 13.89 -7.00 -23.48
C LEU A 165 13.32 -6.11 -22.35
N GLY A 166 12.26 -5.34 -22.61
CA GLY A 166 11.65 -4.43 -21.63
C GLY A 166 12.46 -3.16 -21.32
N GLN A 167 13.56 -2.90 -22.04
CA GLN A 167 14.44 -1.73 -21.85
C GLN A 167 13.94 -0.53 -22.66
N LEU A 168 12.75 -0.03 -22.33
CA LEU A 168 12.01 0.96 -23.15
C LEU A 168 12.75 2.29 -23.34
N ASP A 169 13.44 2.81 -22.32
CA ASP A 169 14.21 4.06 -22.45
C ASP A 169 15.33 3.94 -23.49
N ARG A 170 16.01 2.78 -23.49
CA ARG A 170 17.05 2.47 -24.49
C ARG A 170 16.44 2.25 -25.86
N ALA A 171 15.26 1.64 -25.92
CA ALA A 171 14.52 1.45 -27.16
C ALA A 171 14.19 2.80 -27.82
N VAL A 172 13.59 3.72 -27.06
CA VAL A 172 13.24 5.08 -27.53
C VAL A 172 14.50 5.85 -27.95
N ALA A 173 15.56 5.81 -27.14
CA ALA A 173 16.82 6.50 -27.46
C ALA A 173 17.46 5.98 -28.76
N ALA A 174 17.47 4.66 -28.96
CA ALA A 174 18.01 4.06 -30.18
C ALA A 174 17.16 4.44 -31.41
N CYS A 175 15.83 4.38 -31.33
CA CYS A 175 14.96 4.79 -32.43
C CYS A 175 15.09 6.29 -32.77
N ARG A 176 15.14 7.18 -31.76
CA ARG A 176 15.38 8.62 -31.98
C ARG A 176 16.74 8.87 -32.64
N LYS A 177 17.77 8.10 -32.28
CA LYS A 177 19.08 8.18 -32.94
C LYS A 177 19.01 7.74 -34.41
N ALA A 178 18.28 6.67 -34.71
CA ALA A 178 18.05 6.23 -36.09
C ALA A 178 17.37 7.32 -36.93
N ILE A 179 16.32 7.95 -36.39
CA ILE A 179 15.57 9.06 -37.06
C ILE A 179 16.48 10.28 -37.25
N ALA A 180 17.31 10.62 -36.27
CA ALA A 180 18.25 11.74 -36.41
C ALA A 180 19.30 11.51 -37.51
N LEU A 181 19.68 10.25 -37.77
CA LEU A 181 20.63 9.87 -38.82
C LEU A 181 19.95 9.75 -40.20
N ASN A 182 18.73 9.19 -40.25
CA ASN A 182 17.92 9.10 -41.46
C ASN A 182 16.44 9.43 -41.15
N PRO A 183 16.02 10.69 -41.35
CA PRO A 183 14.63 11.11 -41.10
C PRO A 183 13.60 10.46 -42.03
N ALA A 184 14.01 9.84 -43.14
CA ALA A 184 13.11 9.18 -44.08
C ALA A 184 12.87 7.70 -43.75
N LEU A 185 13.45 7.18 -42.66
CA LEU A 185 13.36 5.77 -42.29
C LEU A 185 12.04 5.46 -41.57
N ALA A 186 11.00 5.09 -42.31
CA ALA A 186 9.67 4.78 -41.75
C ALA A 186 9.72 3.65 -40.69
N ALA A 187 10.61 2.66 -40.87
CA ALA A 187 10.81 1.58 -39.91
C ALA A 187 11.28 2.08 -38.53
N ALA A 188 12.05 3.18 -38.46
CA ALA A 188 12.47 3.77 -37.19
C ALA A 188 11.31 4.49 -36.48
N HIS A 189 10.42 5.12 -37.25
CA HIS A 189 9.18 5.69 -36.74
C HIS A 189 8.22 4.62 -36.20
N LEU A 190 8.07 3.49 -36.90
CA LEU A 190 7.31 2.33 -36.42
C LEU A 190 7.87 1.81 -35.09
N ASN A 191 9.18 1.55 -35.01
CA ASN A 191 9.81 1.01 -33.80
C ASN A 191 9.80 2.03 -32.65
N LEU A 192 9.91 3.33 -32.94
CA LEU A 192 9.72 4.41 -31.95
C LEU A 192 8.30 4.39 -31.41
N GLY A 193 7.30 4.37 -32.28
CA GLY A 193 5.89 4.32 -31.89
C GLY A 193 5.56 3.08 -31.04
N ASN A 194 6.10 1.91 -31.40
CA ASN A 194 5.95 0.69 -30.61
C ASN A 194 6.56 0.83 -29.21
N ALA A 195 7.78 1.35 -29.11
CA ALA A 195 8.46 1.52 -27.83
C ALA A 195 7.77 2.55 -26.92
N LEU A 196 7.29 3.66 -27.49
CA LEU A 196 6.53 4.69 -26.77
C LEU A 196 5.15 4.18 -26.34
N SER A 197 4.48 3.40 -27.19
CA SER A 197 3.22 2.74 -26.88
C SER A 197 3.38 1.80 -25.68
N ASP A 198 4.40 0.95 -25.68
CA ASP A 198 4.70 0.04 -24.57
C ASP A 198 5.12 0.83 -23.30
N GLY A 199 5.68 2.03 -23.47
CA GLY A 199 6.03 2.96 -22.40
C GLY A 199 4.85 3.73 -21.78
N GLY A 200 3.71 3.78 -22.48
CA GLY A 200 2.50 4.52 -22.08
C GLY A 200 2.39 5.94 -22.65
N ASP A 201 3.31 6.36 -23.50
CA ASP A 201 3.34 7.72 -24.10
C ASP A 201 2.50 7.79 -25.38
N TYR A 202 1.16 7.78 -25.22
CA TYR A 202 0.21 7.73 -26.34
C TYR A 202 0.42 8.82 -27.39
N ALA A 203 0.59 10.07 -26.96
CA ALA A 203 0.67 11.21 -27.87
C ALA A 203 1.91 11.12 -28.79
N GLU A 204 3.09 10.88 -28.20
CA GLU A 204 4.31 10.72 -28.99
C GLU A 204 4.30 9.43 -29.82
N ALA A 205 3.71 8.33 -29.31
CA ALA A 205 3.57 7.10 -30.08
C ALA A 205 2.74 7.30 -31.34
N ARG A 206 1.60 8.00 -31.20
CA ARG A 206 0.73 8.39 -32.32
C ARG A 206 1.49 9.25 -33.32
N ASP A 207 2.18 10.30 -32.85
CA ASP A 207 2.95 11.18 -33.72
C ASP A 207 4.01 10.39 -34.49
N ALA A 208 4.73 9.49 -33.82
CA ALA A 208 5.73 8.64 -34.47
C ALA A 208 5.11 7.78 -35.58
N TYR A 209 3.97 7.12 -35.34
CA TYR A 209 3.29 6.35 -36.39
C TYR A 209 2.78 7.23 -37.54
N GLU A 210 2.18 8.40 -37.25
CA GLU A 210 1.71 9.33 -38.27
C GLU A 210 2.87 9.88 -39.14
N GLN A 211 4.05 10.13 -38.55
CA GLN A 211 5.26 10.43 -39.31
C GLN A 211 5.66 9.27 -40.23
N GLY A 212 5.64 8.04 -39.71
CA GLY A 212 5.94 6.86 -40.50
C GLY A 212 4.98 6.67 -41.69
N LEU A 213 3.67 6.90 -41.50
CA LEU A 213 2.68 6.87 -42.59
C LEU A 213 2.80 8.04 -43.56
N ARG A 214 3.32 9.20 -43.14
CA ARG A 214 3.64 10.29 -44.07
C ARG A 214 4.76 9.92 -45.04
N LEU A 215 5.71 9.11 -44.58
CA LEU A 215 6.80 8.60 -45.41
C LEU A 215 6.33 7.45 -46.30
N GLU A 216 5.57 6.51 -45.74
CA GLU A 216 5.04 5.33 -46.43
C GLU A 216 3.53 5.16 -46.15
N PRO A 217 2.64 5.78 -46.95
CA PRO A 217 1.19 5.79 -46.69
C PRO A 217 0.51 4.41 -46.69
N GLU A 218 1.11 3.42 -47.36
CA GLU A 218 0.56 2.06 -47.50
C GLU A 218 1.30 1.05 -46.60
N ASN A 219 2.07 1.50 -45.61
CA ASN A 219 2.76 0.61 -44.70
C ASN A 219 1.78 -0.08 -43.74
N VAL A 220 1.42 -1.33 -44.08
CA VAL A 220 0.46 -2.16 -43.32
C VAL A 220 0.87 -2.35 -41.87
N ARG A 221 2.18 -2.48 -41.57
CA ARG A 221 2.67 -2.67 -40.19
C ARG A 221 2.38 -1.44 -39.32
N ILE A 222 2.54 -0.25 -39.87
CA ILE A 222 2.23 1.00 -39.16
C ILE A 222 0.71 1.16 -39.02
N LEU A 223 -0.07 0.89 -40.07
CA LEU A 223 -1.54 0.94 -40.01
C LEU A 223 -2.10 0.02 -38.92
N VAL A 224 -1.58 -1.21 -38.80
CA VAL A 224 -2.00 -2.16 -37.75
C VAL A 224 -1.61 -1.65 -36.36
N SER A 225 -0.38 -1.16 -36.19
CA SER A 225 0.14 -0.71 -34.89
C SER A 225 -0.58 0.55 -34.41
N LEU A 226 -0.79 1.52 -35.31
CA LEU A 226 -1.57 2.73 -35.04
C LEU A 226 -3.05 2.42 -34.79
N GLY A 227 -3.62 1.48 -35.55
CA GLY A 227 -4.99 1.01 -35.36
C GLY A 227 -5.20 0.38 -33.98
N GLY A 228 -4.26 -0.46 -33.54
CA GLY A 228 -4.23 -1.01 -32.17
C GLY A 228 -4.10 0.08 -31.11
N LEU A 229 -3.16 1.02 -31.28
CA LEU A 229 -2.97 2.15 -30.37
C LEU A 229 -4.26 2.98 -30.21
N HIS A 230 -4.94 3.30 -31.31
CA HIS A 230 -6.21 4.00 -31.27
C HIS A 230 -7.32 3.20 -30.58
N ALA A 231 -7.38 1.88 -30.79
CA ALA A 231 -8.34 1.01 -30.12
C ALA A 231 -8.14 0.99 -28.61
N ASP A 232 -6.90 0.82 -28.15
CA ASP A 232 -6.53 0.80 -26.72
C ASP A 232 -6.86 2.12 -25.99
N HIS A 233 -6.94 3.23 -26.74
CA HIS A 233 -7.27 4.56 -26.22
C HIS A 233 -8.73 4.99 -26.51
N GLY A 234 -9.57 4.09 -27.02
CA GLY A 234 -11.00 4.34 -27.24
C GLY A 234 -11.35 5.14 -28.51
N HIS A 235 -10.37 5.45 -29.37
CA HIS A 235 -10.58 6.15 -30.65
C HIS A 235 -11.04 5.19 -31.76
N LEU A 236 -12.18 4.52 -31.55
CA LEU A 236 -12.66 3.42 -32.38
C LEU A 236 -12.80 3.78 -33.87
N ALA A 237 -13.25 4.99 -34.19
CA ALA A 237 -13.41 5.42 -35.58
C ALA A 237 -12.07 5.50 -36.33
N LEU A 238 -11.01 6.01 -35.68
CA LEU A 238 -9.66 6.06 -36.24
C LEU A 238 -9.04 4.67 -36.34
N ALA A 239 -9.24 3.85 -35.29
CA ALA A 239 -8.79 2.45 -35.27
C ALA A 239 -9.38 1.67 -36.46
N ARG A 240 -10.71 1.76 -36.65
CA ARG A 240 -11.42 1.11 -37.75
C ARG A 240 -10.87 1.54 -39.12
N ARG A 241 -10.65 2.84 -39.34
CA ARG A 241 -10.10 3.34 -40.60
C ARG A 241 -8.72 2.74 -40.90
N CYS A 242 -7.81 2.75 -39.91
CA CYS A 242 -6.47 2.20 -40.09
C CYS A 242 -6.50 0.70 -40.38
N LEU A 243 -7.29 -0.06 -39.61
CA LEU A 243 -7.36 -1.51 -39.71
C LEU A 243 -8.10 -1.98 -40.97
N SER A 244 -9.17 -1.29 -41.38
CA SER A 244 -9.81 -1.54 -42.66
C SER A 244 -8.87 -1.26 -43.82
N ARG A 245 -8.11 -0.15 -43.79
CA ARG A 245 -7.12 0.14 -44.84
C ARG A 245 -6.01 -0.92 -44.89
N ALA A 246 -5.55 -1.41 -43.72
CA ALA A 246 -4.60 -2.51 -43.66
C ALA A 246 -5.13 -3.79 -44.34
N LEU A 247 -6.42 -4.11 -44.17
CA LEU A 247 -7.06 -5.28 -44.79
C LEU A 247 -7.41 -5.08 -46.28
N GLU A 248 -7.59 -3.84 -46.74
CA GLU A 248 -7.68 -3.54 -48.17
C GLU A 248 -6.37 -3.83 -48.90
N LEU A 249 -5.24 -3.54 -48.24
CA LEU A 249 -3.89 -3.77 -48.78
C LEU A 249 -3.46 -5.23 -48.63
N GLU A 250 -3.69 -5.84 -47.46
CA GLU A 250 -3.38 -7.23 -47.14
C GLU A 250 -4.60 -7.94 -46.49
N PRO A 251 -5.50 -8.56 -47.28
CA PRO A 251 -6.76 -9.14 -46.77
C PRO A 251 -6.62 -10.24 -45.71
N GLU A 252 -5.48 -10.94 -45.68
CA GLU A 252 -5.20 -12.03 -44.75
C GLU A 252 -4.26 -11.60 -43.61
N ARG A 253 -4.04 -10.29 -43.42
CA ARG A 253 -3.22 -9.79 -42.30
C ARG A 253 -3.86 -10.13 -40.96
N LYS A 254 -3.39 -11.22 -40.33
CA LYS A 254 -3.92 -11.80 -39.09
C LYS A 254 -4.10 -10.80 -37.94
N GLU A 255 -3.12 -9.93 -37.71
CA GLU A 255 -3.19 -8.92 -36.64
C GLU A 255 -4.26 -7.86 -36.94
N ALA A 256 -4.43 -7.48 -38.21
CA ALA A 256 -5.46 -6.55 -38.64
C ALA A 256 -6.86 -7.15 -38.49
N LEU A 257 -7.04 -8.43 -38.87
CA LEU A 257 -8.31 -9.17 -38.69
C LEU A 257 -8.72 -9.21 -37.22
N ASN A 258 -7.81 -9.64 -36.33
CA ASN A 258 -8.08 -9.72 -34.90
C ASN A 258 -8.38 -8.34 -34.29
N ASN A 259 -7.54 -7.34 -34.57
CA ASN A 259 -7.70 -6.01 -33.98
C ASN A 259 -8.97 -5.31 -34.49
N LEU A 260 -9.34 -5.52 -35.76
CA LEU A 260 -10.62 -5.01 -36.28
C LEU A 260 -11.80 -5.71 -35.61
N GLY A 261 -11.70 -7.03 -35.36
CA GLY A 261 -12.68 -7.77 -34.57
C GLY A 261 -12.90 -7.17 -33.19
N VAL A 262 -11.82 -6.74 -32.51
CA VAL A 262 -11.91 -6.06 -31.21
C VAL A 262 -12.67 -4.73 -31.32
N VAL A 263 -12.33 -3.89 -32.30
CA VAL A 263 -12.98 -2.59 -32.53
C VAL A 263 -14.47 -2.76 -32.83
N VAL A 264 -14.81 -3.66 -33.74
CA VAL A 264 -16.19 -3.91 -34.17
C VAL A 264 -17.03 -4.53 -33.03
N LYS A 265 -16.42 -5.36 -32.18
CA LYS A 265 -17.04 -5.86 -30.95
C LYS A 265 -17.35 -4.72 -29.97
N GLU A 266 -16.44 -3.76 -29.77
CA GLU A 266 -16.69 -2.58 -28.91
C GLU A 266 -17.82 -1.67 -29.43
N GLU A 267 -18.11 -1.74 -30.74
CA GLU A 267 -19.24 -1.11 -31.42
C GLU A 267 -20.54 -1.94 -31.40
N CYS A 268 -20.53 -3.09 -30.71
CA CYS A 268 -21.63 -4.06 -30.57
C CYS A 268 -22.06 -4.76 -31.88
N ASP A 269 -21.22 -4.82 -32.91
CA ASP A 269 -21.47 -5.62 -34.11
C ASP A 269 -20.82 -7.01 -33.96
N PHE A 270 -21.47 -7.84 -33.16
CA PHE A 270 -20.94 -9.16 -32.80
C PHE A 270 -20.85 -10.12 -33.99
N ALA A 271 -21.73 -10.00 -34.99
CA ALA A 271 -21.72 -10.87 -36.16
C ALA A 271 -20.47 -10.65 -37.01
N LEU A 272 -20.15 -9.39 -37.33
CA LEU A 272 -18.94 -9.06 -38.07
C LEU A 272 -17.69 -9.40 -37.23
N ALA A 273 -17.69 -9.09 -35.92
CA ALA A 273 -16.57 -9.42 -35.05
C ALA A 273 -16.24 -10.92 -35.02
N LEU A 274 -17.25 -11.80 -34.84
CA LEU A 274 -17.06 -13.25 -34.88
C LEU A 274 -16.50 -13.71 -36.23
N SER A 275 -17.02 -13.17 -37.34
CA SER A 275 -16.51 -13.52 -38.67
C SER A 275 -15.03 -13.15 -38.87
N LEU A 276 -14.58 -12.03 -38.29
CA LEU A 276 -13.19 -11.58 -38.33
C LEU A 276 -12.29 -12.46 -37.46
N TYR A 277 -12.74 -12.84 -36.25
CA TYR A 277 -12.00 -13.77 -35.40
C TYR A 277 -11.86 -15.14 -36.06
N HIS A 278 -12.91 -15.69 -36.68
CA HIS A 278 -12.83 -16.96 -37.40
C HIS A 278 -11.81 -16.92 -38.54
N LYS A 279 -11.75 -15.82 -39.29
CA LYS A 279 -10.71 -15.61 -40.32
C LYS A 279 -9.31 -15.52 -39.70
N ALA A 280 -9.14 -14.74 -38.62
CA ALA A 280 -7.85 -14.61 -37.94
C ALA A 280 -7.34 -15.97 -37.43
N ILE A 281 -8.22 -16.77 -36.83
CA ILE A 281 -7.96 -18.14 -36.37
C ILE A 281 -7.61 -19.05 -37.54
N ALA A 282 -8.32 -18.97 -38.67
CA ALA A 282 -8.03 -19.80 -39.84
C ALA A 282 -6.63 -19.51 -40.41
N VAL A 283 -6.20 -18.25 -40.42
CA VAL A 283 -4.87 -17.83 -40.90
C VAL A 283 -3.77 -18.17 -39.90
N ALA A 284 -4.05 -18.16 -38.60
CA ALA A 284 -3.08 -18.45 -37.54
C ALA A 284 -3.68 -19.40 -36.48
N PRO A 285 -3.83 -20.70 -36.80
CA PRO A 285 -4.58 -21.66 -35.98
C PRO A 285 -3.94 -21.98 -34.63
N ASP A 286 -2.66 -21.66 -34.44
CA ASP A 286 -1.94 -21.87 -33.17
C ASP A 286 -1.95 -20.62 -32.26
N ASN A 287 -2.50 -19.49 -32.70
CA ASN A 287 -2.55 -18.27 -31.88
C ASN A 287 -3.73 -18.30 -30.90
N THR A 288 -3.43 -18.53 -29.62
CA THR A 288 -4.40 -18.66 -28.53
C THR A 288 -5.18 -17.37 -28.23
N ASP A 289 -4.59 -16.21 -28.49
CA ASP A 289 -5.20 -14.92 -28.18
C ASP A 289 -6.41 -14.65 -29.09
N TYR A 290 -6.33 -15.08 -30.35
CA TYR A 290 -7.44 -14.92 -31.29
C TYR A 290 -8.65 -15.76 -30.88
N GLY A 291 -8.40 -16.98 -30.40
CA GLY A 291 -9.44 -17.81 -29.77
C GLY A 291 -10.02 -17.17 -28.51
N SER A 292 -9.17 -16.59 -27.65
CA SER A 292 -9.63 -15.93 -26.42
C SER A 292 -10.48 -14.68 -26.69
N ASN A 293 -10.17 -13.93 -27.74
CA ASN A 293 -10.95 -12.77 -28.17
C ASN A 293 -12.33 -13.16 -28.74
N GLU A 294 -12.43 -14.31 -29.43
CA GLU A 294 -13.71 -14.90 -29.83
C GLU A 294 -14.59 -15.18 -28.60
N LEU A 295 -14.03 -15.82 -27.55
CA LEU A 295 -14.74 -16.13 -26.31
C LEU A 295 -15.26 -14.85 -25.61
N TYR A 296 -14.47 -13.79 -25.57
CA TYR A 296 -14.93 -12.48 -25.09
C TYR A 296 -16.13 -11.96 -25.90
N CYS A 297 -16.07 -12.06 -27.23
CA CYS A 297 -17.17 -11.62 -28.09
C CYS A 297 -18.47 -12.39 -27.78
N LEU A 298 -18.38 -13.71 -27.60
CA LEU A 298 -19.51 -14.56 -27.26
C LEU A 298 -20.11 -14.20 -25.89
N ASN A 299 -19.27 -13.92 -24.88
CA ASN A 299 -19.72 -13.50 -23.55
C ASN A 299 -20.51 -12.18 -23.55
N TYR A 300 -20.30 -11.30 -24.54
CA TYR A 300 -21.05 -10.05 -24.68
C TYR A 300 -22.27 -10.17 -25.59
N HIS A 301 -22.39 -11.25 -26.35
CA HIS A 301 -23.48 -11.43 -27.30
C HIS A 301 -24.85 -11.53 -26.57
N PRO A 302 -25.81 -10.63 -26.87
CA PRO A 302 -27.05 -10.47 -26.11
C PRO A 302 -28.08 -11.60 -26.31
N ASP A 303 -27.88 -12.44 -27.32
CA ASP A 303 -28.80 -13.52 -27.70
C ASP A 303 -28.13 -14.91 -27.73
N MET A 304 -26.84 -15.01 -27.37
CA MET A 304 -26.13 -16.29 -27.48
C MET A 304 -26.49 -17.20 -26.29
N PRO A 305 -26.97 -18.44 -26.53
CA PRO A 305 -27.25 -19.39 -25.46
C PRO A 305 -25.98 -19.76 -24.68
N ALA A 306 -26.12 -19.99 -23.37
CA ALA A 306 -24.99 -20.30 -22.49
C ALA A 306 -24.26 -21.59 -22.91
N GLU A 307 -25.00 -22.59 -23.41
CA GLU A 307 -24.48 -23.86 -23.89
C GLU A 307 -23.58 -23.69 -25.12
N THR A 308 -23.98 -22.84 -26.06
CA THR A 308 -23.19 -22.51 -27.26
C THR A 308 -21.89 -21.79 -26.87
N ILE A 309 -21.98 -20.87 -25.90
CA ILE A 309 -20.81 -20.18 -25.38
C ILE A 309 -19.85 -21.19 -24.73
N PHE A 310 -20.36 -22.06 -23.86
CA PHE A 310 -19.56 -23.09 -23.21
C PHE A 310 -18.90 -24.05 -24.20
N GLU A 311 -19.60 -24.45 -25.26
CA GLU A 311 -19.02 -25.30 -26.31
C GLU A 311 -17.84 -24.61 -27.01
N ALA A 312 -17.87 -23.28 -27.17
CA ALA A 312 -16.72 -22.53 -27.68
C ALA A 312 -15.50 -22.63 -26.74
N TYR A 313 -15.69 -22.57 -25.42
CA TYR A 313 -14.60 -22.78 -24.45
C TYR A 313 -14.02 -24.20 -24.55
N ARG A 314 -14.87 -25.21 -24.71
CA ARG A 314 -14.41 -26.60 -24.93
C ARG A 314 -13.61 -26.72 -26.22
N ASN A 315 -14.05 -26.06 -27.29
CA ASN A 315 -13.32 -26.04 -28.55
C ASN A 315 -11.97 -25.33 -28.44
N TRP A 316 -11.87 -24.31 -27.60
CA TRP A 316 -10.58 -23.69 -27.27
C TRP A 316 -9.63 -24.69 -26.61
N ASP A 317 -10.08 -25.45 -25.60
CA ASP A 317 -9.27 -26.52 -24.98
C ASP A 317 -8.82 -27.56 -26.03
N ILE A 318 -9.76 -28.07 -26.82
CA ILE A 318 -9.49 -29.07 -27.87
C ILE A 318 -8.41 -28.58 -28.84
N ARG A 319 -8.48 -27.32 -29.26
CA ARG A 319 -7.56 -26.75 -30.25
C ARG A 319 -6.17 -26.50 -29.67
N TYR A 320 -6.09 -25.90 -28.48
CA TYR A 320 -4.83 -25.34 -28.00
C TYR A 320 -4.18 -26.12 -26.86
N ALA A 321 -4.97 -26.62 -25.91
CA ALA A 321 -4.51 -27.12 -24.62
C ALA A 321 -4.53 -28.65 -24.50
N ALA A 322 -5.49 -29.32 -25.14
CA ALA A 322 -5.77 -30.75 -25.02
C ALA A 322 -4.54 -31.65 -25.26
N ARG A 323 -3.66 -31.24 -26.18
CA ARG A 323 -2.43 -31.96 -26.54
C ARG A 323 -1.42 -32.08 -25.39
N PHE A 324 -1.50 -31.23 -24.37
CA PHE A 324 -0.60 -31.24 -23.22
C PHE A 324 -1.12 -32.07 -22.04
N SER A 325 -2.40 -32.46 -22.08
CA SER A 325 -3.06 -33.21 -21.01
C SER A 325 -2.67 -34.69 -21.05
N ALA A 326 -1.48 -35.00 -20.53
CA ALA A 326 -1.10 -36.36 -20.14
C ALA A 326 -1.35 -36.55 -18.63
N ALA A 327 -1.54 -37.79 -18.19
CA ALA A 327 -1.60 -38.11 -16.76
C ALA A 327 -0.24 -37.78 -16.11
N ALA A 328 -0.10 -36.57 -15.58
CA ALA A 328 1.10 -36.14 -14.89
C ALA A 328 1.26 -36.96 -13.60
N LEU A 329 2.37 -37.70 -13.50
CA LEU A 329 2.78 -38.29 -12.23
C LEU A 329 3.35 -37.15 -11.37
N HIS A 330 2.60 -36.73 -10.36
CA HIS A 330 3.07 -35.74 -9.40
C HIS A 330 3.87 -36.39 -8.29
N ALA A 331 5.04 -35.83 -7.98
CA ALA A 331 5.93 -36.32 -6.94
C ALA A 331 5.59 -35.79 -5.52
N ASN A 332 4.56 -34.95 -5.39
CA ASN A 332 4.15 -34.36 -4.11
C ASN A 332 3.71 -35.44 -3.11
N ASP A 333 4.17 -35.36 -1.86
CA ASP A 333 3.76 -36.31 -0.82
C ASP A 333 2.28 -36.17 -0.46
N ARG A 334 1.55 -37.29 -0.41
CA ARG A 334 0.12 -37.36 -0.10
C ARG A 334 -0.17 -37.29 1.41
N MET A 335 0.27 -36.23 2.07
CA MET A 335 0.00 -35.99 3.49
C MET A 335 -1.06 -34.90 3.66
N VAL A 336 -2.22 -35.24 4.23
CA VAL A 336 -3.38 -34.32 4.35
C VAL A 336 -3.09 -33.13 5.28
N GLY A 337 -2.44 -33.37 6.42
CA GLY A 337 -2.24 -32.38 7.50
C GLY A 337 -1.00 -31.49 7.35
N ARG A 338 -0.34 -31.48 6.19
CA ARG A 338 0.90 -30.68 6.00
C ARG A 338 0.61 -29.21 5.68
N ARG A 339 1.61 -28.35 5.86
CA ARG A 339 1.62 -26.98 5.33
C ARG A 339 1.57 -27.05 3.80
N LEU A 340 0.60 -26.40 3.16
CA LEU A 340 0.38 -26.49 1.71
C LEU A 340 1.16 -25.42 0.97
N LYS A 341 1.77 -25.80 -0.16
CA LYS A 341 2.39 -24.83 -1.08
C LYS A 341 1.37 -24.36 -2.12
N ILE A 342 0.99 -23.08 -2.06
CA ILE A 342 -0.01 -22.48 -2.94
C ILE A 342 0.69 -21.55 -3.92
N GLY A 343 0.53 -21.79 -5.22
CA GLY A 343 1.07 -20.96 -6.29
C GLY A 343 -0.01 -20.14 -6.98
N TYR A 344 0.15 -18.83 -7.09
CA TYR A 344 -0.75 -17.95 -7.85
C TYR A 344 -0.08 -17.48 -9.15
N VAL A 345 -0.79 -17.56 -10.28
CA VAL A 345 -0.27 -17.19 -11.60
C VAL A 345 -1.13 -16.08 -12.19
N SER A 346 -0.52 -14.94 -12.55
CA SER A 346 -1.27 -13.81 -13.13
C SER A 346 -0.37 -12.76 -13.79
N PRO A 347 -0.85 -12.08 -14.85
CA PRO A 347 -0.28 -10.81 -15.32
C PRO A 347 -0.76 -9.58 -14.51
N ASP A 348 -1.67 -9.77 -13.53
CA ASP A 348 -2.35 -8.68 -12.84
C ASP A 348 -1.70 -8.27 -11.50
N PHE A 349 -0.52 -8.80 -11.17
CA PHE A 349 0.26 -8.40 -9.99
C PHE A 349 0.94 -7.03 -10.17
N ARG A 350 0.14 -6.02 -10.48
CA ARG A 350 0.51 -4.63 -10.78
C ARG A 350 -0.68 -3.72 -10.46
N ARG A 351 -0.62 -2.44 -10.80
CA ARG A 351 -1.74 -1.50 -10.77
C ARG A 351 -2.83 -1.95 -11.75
N HIS A 352 -3.70 -2.83 -11.26
CA HIS A 352 -4.81 -3.42 -11.99
C HIS A 352 -6.05 -3.51 -11.10
N ALA A 353 -7.25 -3.57 -11.70
CA ALA A 353 -8.50 -3.65 -10.97
C ALA A 353 -8.63 -4.93 -10.13
N ALA A 354 -7.98 -6.03 -10.53
CA ALA A 354 -7.97 -7.28 -9.78
C ALA A 354 -7.26 -7.17 -8.42
N ARG A 355 -6.38 -6.16 -8.23
CA ARG A 355 -5.63 -5.99 -6.97
C ARG A 355 -6.54 -5.89 -5.75
N HIS A 356 -7.71 -5.28 -5.93
CA HIS A 356 -8.72 -5.07 -4.89
C HIS A 356 -9.27 -6.37 -4.30
N PHE A 357 -9.02 -7.51 -4.96
CA PHE A 357 -9.50 -8.83 -4.56
C PHE A 357 -8.35 -9.81 -4.29
N ILE A 358 -7.25 -9.72 -5.04
CA ILE A 358 -6.07 -10.57 -4.84
C ILE A 358 -5.37 -10.23 -3.52
N GLU A 359 -5.15 -8.94 -3.26
CA GLU A 359 -4.36 -8.47 -2.11
C GLU A 359 -4.99 -8.86 -0.76
N PRO A 360 -6.31 -8.73 -0.54
CA PRO A 360 -6.97 -9.22 0.68
C PRO A 360 -6.71 -10.69 0.97
N LEU A 361 -6.75 -11.54 -0.06
CA LEU A 361 -6.54 -12.98 0.12
C LEU A 361 -5.08 -13.28 0.47
N LEU A 362 -4.13 -12.75 -0.31
CA LEU A 362 -2.71 -13.02 -0.09
C LEU A 362 -2.27 -12.57 1.32
N VAL A 363 -2.66 -11.37 1.74
CA VAL A 363 -2.27 -10.83 3.07
C VAL A 363 -2.89 -11.64 4.21
N ARG A 364 -4.09 -12.21 4.03
CA ARG A 364 -4.84 -12.87 5.12
C ARG A 364 -4.68 -14.37 5.22
N HIS A 365 -3.91 -14.98 4.31
CA HIS A 365 -3.57 -16.39 4.42
C HIS A 365 -2.83 -16.71 5.73
N ASP A 366 -3.24 -17.79 6.41
CA ASP A 366 -2.57 -18.33 7.58
C ASP A 366 -1.23 -18.98 7.17
N ARG A 367 -0.13 -18.28 7.45
CA ARG A 367 1.22 -18.70 7.08
C ARG A 367 1.70 -19.94 7.82
N SER A 368 1.08 -20.30 8.94
CA SER A 368 1.36 -21.58 9.60
C SER A 368 0.79 -22.76 8.80
N ALA A 369 -0.29 -22.53 8.04
CA ALA A 369 -1.03 -23.53 7.29
C ALA A 369 -0.69 -23.57 5.79
N VAL A 370 -0.19 -22.46 5.23
CA VAL A 370 0.21 -22.34 3.82
C VAL A 370 1.55 -21.63 3.63
N GLU A 371 2.21 -21.93 2.51
CA GLU A 371 3.40 -21.25 1.98
C GLU A 371 3.04 -20.71 0.59
N LEU A 372 3.23 -19.41 0.35
CA LEU A 372 2.73 -18.74 -0.86
C LEU A 372 3.82 -18.48 -1.90
N PHE A 373 3.52 -18.87 -3.13
CA PHE A 373 4.33 -18.62 -4.32
C PHE A 373 3.53 -17.75 -5.29
N VAL A 374 4.18 -16.77 -5.89
CA VAL A 374 3.63 -15.96 -6.98
C VAL A 374 4.48 -16.10 -8.23
N TYR A 375 3.82 -16.41 -9.33
CA TYR A 375 4.37 -16.41 -10.68
C TYR A 375 3.75 -15.24 -11.45
N ALA A 376 4.49 -14.14 -11.50
CA ALA A 376 4.03 -12.87 -12.02
C ALA A 376 4.44 -12.67 -13.49
N GLU A 377 3.46 -12.62 -14.40
CA GLU A 377 3.66 -12.29 -15.81
C GLU A 377 3.61 -10.77 -16.01
N VAL A 378 4.54 -10.05 -15.37
CA VAL A 378 4.53 -8.59 -15.27
C VAL A 378 5.80 -8.01 -15.93
N PRO A 379 5.72 -7.52 -17.18
CA PRO A 379 6.88 -6.97 -17.89
C PRO A 379 7.51 -5.74 -17.21
N ARG A 380 6.68 -4.93 -16.53
CA ARG A 380 7.12 -3.75 -15.78
C ARG A 380 6.44 -3.76 -14.42
N GLU A 381 7.21 -4.10 -13.40
CA GLU A 381 6.76 -4.06 -12.02
C GLU A 381 6.59 -2.60 -11.56
N ASP A 382 5.49 -2.31 -10.87
CA ASP A 382 5.18 -0.99 -10.31
C ASP A 382 5.14 -1.04 -8.77
N GLU A 383 4.72 0.05 -8.11
CA GLU A 383 4.63 0.05 -6.65
C GLU A 383 3.67 -1.02 -6.09
N ILE A 384 2.65 -1.43 -6.85
CA ILE A 384 1.71 -2.47 -6.43
C ILE A 384 2.34 -3.85 -6.59
N SER A 385 3.15 -4.07 -7.62
CA SER A 385 3.97 -5.29 -7.75
C SER A 385 4.87 -5.49 -6.53
N ASN A 386 5.50 -4.40 -6.03
CA ASN A 386 6.32 -4.45 -4.83
C ASN A 386 5.52 -4.77 -3.56
N GLN A 387 4.29 -4.26 -3.45
CA GLN A 387 3.37 -4.59 -2.35
C GLN A 387 2.99 -6.07 -2.36
N PHE A 388 2.67 -6.64 -3.53
CA PHE A 388 2.41 -8.07 -3.66
C PHE A 388 3.63 -8.91 -3.28
N ARG A 389 4.81 -8.53 -3.77
CA ARG A 389 6.08 -9.21 -3.46
C ARG A 389 6.35 -9.24 -1.95
N ALA A 390 6.08 -8.15 -1.24
CA ALA A 390 6.23 -8.08 0.22
C ALA A 390 5.19 -8.94 0.97
N SER A 391 4.11 -9.34 0.31
CA SER A 391 2.99 -10.09 0.90
C SER A 391 3.07 -11.60 0.66
N VAL A 392 4.16 -12.14 0.10
CA VAL A 392 4.28 -13.56 -0.25
C VAL A 392 5.65 -14.14 0.11
N ASP A 393 5.73 -15.46 0.28
CA ASP A 393 6.97 -16.13 0.67
C ASP A 393 7.95 -16.20 -0.52
N HIS A 394 7.45 -16.40 -1.74
CA HIS A 394 8.26 -16.51 -2.96
C HIS A 394 7.68 -15.72 -4.13
N TRP A 395 8.52 -14.92 -4.79
CA TRP A 395 8.16 -14.16 -5.98
C TRP A 395 9.02 -14.58 -7.19
N CYS A 396 8.37 -15.01 -8.26
CA CYS A 396 8.97 -15.36 -9.53
C CYS A 396 8.35 -14.52 -10.65
N ASN A 397 9.12 -13.60 -11.24
CA ASN A 397 8.69 -12.95 -12.48
C ASN A 397 8.88 -13.94 -13.64
N SER A 398 7.80 -14.30 -14.33
CA SER A 398 7.80 -15.32 -15.39
C SER A 398 8.07 -14.77 -16.79
N VAL A 399 8.25 -13.45 -16.93
CA VAL A 399 8.49 -12.82 -18.23
C VAL A 399 9.75 -13.40 -18.88
N GLY A 400 9.61 -13.80 -20.15
CA GLY A 400 10.67 -14.43 -20.93
C GLY A 400 10.82 -15.94 -20.72
N MET A 401 10.08 -16.55 -19.79
CA MET A 401 10.03 -18.01 -19.65
C MET A 401 9.03 -18.62 -20.65
N SER A 402 9.41 -19.71 -21.31
CA SER A 402 8.44 -20.50 -22.07
C SER A 402 7.41 -21.14 -21.14
N ASP A 403 6.26 -21.56 -21.67
CA ASP A 403 5.27 -22.28 -20.86
C ASP A 403 5.85 -23.59 -20.27
N ASP A 404 6.76 -24.24 -21.01
CA ASP A 404 7.45 -25.45 -20.56
C ASP A 404 8.42 -25.15 -19.40
N ASP A 405 9.20 -24.07 -19.51
CA ASP A 405 10.13 -23.66 -18.46
C ASP A 405 9.38 -23.26 -17.18
N LEU A 406 8.29 -22.50 -17.31
CA LEU A 406 7.48 -22.11 -16.15
C LEU A 406 6.80 -23.34 -15.52
N ALA A 407 6.27 -24.26 -16.33
CA ALA A 407 5.70 -25.52 -15.82
C ALA A 407 6.76 -26.39 -15.13
N ALA A 408 7.99 -26.45 -15.65
CA ALA A 408 9.10 -27.16 -15.02
C ALA A 408 9.49 -26.52 -13.67
N ARG A 409 9.54 -25.18 -13.62
CA ARG A 409 9.80 -24.43 -12.39
C ARG A 409 8.74 -24.70 -11.32
N ILE A 410 7.46 -24.63 -11.68
CA ILE A 410 6.35 -24.92 -10.73
C ILE A 410 6.46 -26.34 -10.16
N ARG A 411 6.83 -27.33 -10.98
CA ARG A 411 7.07 -28.70 -10.51
C ARG A 411 8.26 -28.79 -9.56
N GLN A 412 9.34 -28.08 -9.86
CA GLN A 412 10.54 -28.01 -9.02
C GLN A 412 10.25 -27.36 -7.66
N ASP A 413 9.44 -26.31 -7.64
CA ASP A 413 9.03 -25.62 -6.41
C ASP A 413 8.10 -26.50 -5.54
N GLY A 414 7.53 -27.56 -6.14
CA GLY A 414 6.71 -28.55 -5.45
C GLY A 414 5.34 -28.01 -5.07
N ILE A 415 4.74 -27.17 -5.92
CA ILE A 415 3.43 -26.56 -5.68
C ILE A 415 2.35 -27.63 -5.56
N ASP A 416 1.53 -27.53 -4.51
CA ASP A 416 0.43 -28.46 -4.23
C ASP A 416 -0.86 -28.03 -4.94
N ILE A 417 -1.15 -26.73 -4.85
CA ILE A 417 -2.32 -26.10 -5.45
C ILE A 417 -1.85 -24.91 -6.29
N LEU A 418 -2.10 -24.97 -7.59
CA LEU A 418 -1.81 -23.87 -8.52
C LEU A 418 -3.11 -23.15 -8.89
N VAL A 419 -3.11 -21.82 -8.76
CA VAL A 419 -4.30 -20.97 -8.92
C VAL A 419 -4.08 -20.02 -10.10
N ASP A 420 -4.89 -20.19 -11.14
CA ASP A 420 -5.04 -19.24 -12.23
C ASP A 420 -5.88 -18.05 -11.76
N LEU A 421 -5.34 -16.84 -11.92
CA LEU A 421 -6.04 -15.60 -11.61
C LEU A 421 -6.50 -14.83 -12.85
N ALA A 422 -6.14 -15.29 -14.06
CA ALA A 422 -6.26 -14.53 -15.29
C ALA A 422 -7.41 -15.04 -16.18
N GLY A 423 -7.63 -16.35 -16.24
CA GLY A 423 -8.49 -16.96 -17.26
C GLY A 423 -8.07 -16.55 -18.67
N HIS A 424 -9.00 -16.22 -19.55
CA HIS A 424 -8.70 -15.80 -20.94
C HIS A 424 -8.35 -14.31 -21.09
N THR A 425 -7.97 -13.61 -20.02
CA THR A 425 -7.49 -12.22 -20.12
C THR A 425 -6.12 -12.14 -20.83
N ARG A 426 -5.73 -10.96 -21.31
CA ARG A 426 -4.45 -10.73 -21.99
C ARG A 426 -3.28 -11.03 -21.05
N GLY A 427 -2.30 -11.80 -21.53
CA GLY A 427 -1.12 -12.18 -20.73
C GLY A 427 -1.34 -13.37 -19.80
N ASN A 428 -2.45 -14.11 -19.96
CA ASN A 428 -2.67 -15.34 -19.22
C ASN A 428 -1.60 -16.41 -19.54
N ARG A 429 -1.51 -17.41 -18.65
CA ARG A 429 -0.60 -18.55 -18.78
C ARG A 429 -1.36 -19.88 -18.79
N LEU A 430 -2.55 -19.92 -19.40
CA LEU A 430 -3.41 -21.11 -19.41
C LEU A 430 -2.70 -22.36 -19.96
N LEU A 431 -1.81 -22.22 -20.96
CA LEU A 431 -1.05 -23.36 -21.47
C LEU A 431 -0.03 -23.94 -20.47
N VAL A 432 0.36 -23.21 -19.43
CA VAL A 432 1.12 -23.75 -18.29
C VAL A 432 0.22 -24.71 -17.50
N PHE A 433 -1.02 -24.32 -17.22
CA PHE A 433 -2.00 -25.18 -16.56
C PHE A 433 -2.36 -26.40 -17.41
N ALA A 434 -2.35 -26.29 -18.74
CA ALA A 434 -2.58 -27.41 -19.66
C ALA A 434 -1.56 -28.56 -19.47
N ARG A 435 -0.34 -28.22 -19.03
CA ARG A 435 0.74 -29.17 -18.74
C ARG A 435 0.64 -29.82 -17.36
N LYS A 436 -0.39 -29.47 -16.59
CA LYS A 436 -0.66 -29.99 -15.24
C LYS A 436 0.58 -30.00 -14.34
N PRO A 437 1.25 -28.86 -14.07
CA PRO A 437 2.43 -28.84 -13.22
C PRO A 437 2.15 -29.04 -11.72
N ALA A 438 0.93 -28.79 -11.24
CA ALA A 438 0.53 -29.04 -9.84
C ALA A 438 -0.56 -30.12 -9.72
N PRO A 439 -0.59 -30.89 -8.62
CA PRO A 439 -1.59 -31.93 -8.38
C PRO A 439 -3.03 -31.43 -8.44
N VAL A 440 -3.27 -30.27 -7.82
CA VAL A 440 -4.56 -29.58 -7.81
C VAL A 440 -4.40 -28.25 -8.54
N GLN A 441 -5.31 -27.97 -9.46
CA GLN A 441 -5.35 -26.71 -10.20
C GLN A 441 -6.71 -26.05 -10.08
N VAL A 442 -6.70 -24.74 -9.84
CA VAL A 442 -7.88 -23.94 -9.54
C VAL A 442 -7.88 -22.72 -10.44
N SER A 443 -9.04 -22.28 -10.94
CA SER A 443 -9.20 -20.94 -11.52
C SER A 443 -10.09 -20.08 -10.62
N TRP A 444 -9.72 -18.81 -10.47
CA TRP A 444 -10.46 -17.82 -9.71
C TRP A 444 -10.22 -16.40 -10.26
N LEU A 445 -11.23 -15.54 -10.09
CA LEU A 445 -11.21 -14.09 -10.31
C LEU A 445 -11.24 -13.59 -11.77
N GLY A 446 -10.12 -13.58 -12.49
CA GLY A 446 -9.85 -12.60 -13.56
C GLY A 446 -10.79 -12.57 -14.76
N TYR A 447 -11.52 -13.66 -15.00
CA TYR A 447 -12.38 -13.81 -16.17
C TYR A 447 -13.88 -13.96 -15.82
N ALA A 448 -14.19 -14.26 -14.56
CA ALA A 448 -15.54 -14.51 -14.06
C ALA A 448 -16.34 -15.53 -14.90
N TYR A 449 -15.67 -16.51 -15.53
CA TYR A 449 -16.25 -17.68 -16.19
C TYR A 449 -15.23 -18.81 -16.34
N THR A 450 -15.70 -19.98 -16.79
CA THR A 450 -14.91 -21.17 -17.11
C THR A 450 -13.70 -20.85 -18.00
N THR A 451 -12.59 -21.57 -17.78
CA THR A 451 -11.45 -21.57 -18.71
C THR A 451 -11.68 -22.55 -19.87
N GLY A 452 -12.70 -23.41 -19.78
CA GLY A 452 -12.93 -24.48 -20.74
C GLY A 452 -11.97 -25.67 -20.62
N MET A 453 -10.94 -25.55 -19.78
CA MET A 453 -9.83 -26.50 -19.76
C MET A 453 -10.11 -27.69 -18.86
N ARG A 454 -9.89 -28.89 -19.40
CA ARG A 454 -9.98 -30.13 -18.61
C ARG A 454 -8.84 -30.31 -17.61
N ALA A 455 -7.73 -29.59 -17.81
CA ALA A 455 -6.56 -29.68 -16.93
C ALA A 455 -6.73 -28.89 -15.62
N ILE A 456 -7.66 -27.93 -15.56
CA ILE A 456 -7.97 -27.18 -14.34
C ILE A 456 -9.12 -27.91 -13.61
N ASP A 457 -8.91 -28.26 -12.35
CA ASP A 457 -9.81 -29.15 -11.61
C ASP A 457 -11.01 -28.42 -11.04
N TYR A 458 -10.80 -27.22 -10.51
CA TYR A 458 -11.78 -26.48 -9.74
C TYR A 458 -11.92 -25.02 -10.18
N TYR A 459 -13.12 -24.47 -10.00
CA TYR A 459 -13.39 -23.05 -10.18
C TYR A 459 -14.03 -22.50 -8.90
N LEU A 460 -13.40 -21.48 -8.29
CA LEU A 460 -13.92 -20.84 -7.07
C LEU A 460 -15.06 -19.87 -7.43
N SER A 461 -16.22 -20.08 -6.83
CA SER A 461 -17.45 -19.33 -7.09
C SER A 461 -18.32 -19.24 -5.83
N ASP A 462 -19.56 -18.78 -5.96
CA ASP A 462 -20.61 -18.86 -4.94
C ASP A 462 -21.96 -19.27 -5.56
N SER A 463 -22.97 -19.45 -4.72
CA SER A 463 -24.30 -19.90 -5.16
C SER A 463 -25.09 -18.85 -5.94
N ALA A 464 -24.73 -17.56 -5.84
CA ALA A 464 -25.41 -16.49 -6.56
C ALA A 464 -24.83 -16.30 -7.97
N LEU A 465 -23.50 -16.40 -8.11
CA LEU A 465 -22.77 -16.37 -9.38
C LEU A 465 -23.05 -17.64 -10.21
N THR A 466 -22.99 -18.80 -9.55
CA THR A 466 -23.19 -20.12 -10.17
C THR A 466 -24.24 -20.91 -9.37
N PRO A 467 -25.55 -20.68 -9.62
CA PRO A 467 -26.61 -21.39 -8.93
C PRO A 467 -26.57 -22.90 -9.21
N GLU A 468 -27.31 -23.68 -8.42
CA GLU A 468 -27.45 -25.12 -8.65
C GLU A 468 -27.96 -25.40 -10.08
N GLY A 469 -27.38 -26.40 -10.74
CA GLY A 469 -27.67 -26.74 -12.13
C GLY A 469 -26.80 -26.02 -13.16
N SER A 470 -25.95 -25.07 -12.77
CA SER A 470 -24.98 -24.43 -13.67
C SER A 470 -23.70 -25.22 -13.92
N ASP A 471 -23.47 -26.32 -13.20
CA ASP A 471 -22.24 -27.13 -13.26
C ASP A 471 -21.95 -27.69 -14.65
N THR A 472 -22.96 -27.86 -15.51
CA THR A 472 -22.79 -28.32 -16.90
C THR A 472 -22.24 -27.25 -17.85
N LEU A 473 -22.15 -25.99 -17.39
CA LEU A 473 -21.63 -24.85 -18.14
C LEU A 473 -20.18 -24.49 -17.76
N PHE A 474 -19.52 -25.38 -17.02
CA PHE A 474 -18.13 -25.24 -16.57
C PHE A 474 -17.35 -26.51 -16.89
N ALA A 475 -16.07 -26.35 -17.27
CA ALA A 475 -15.20 -27.50 -17.48
C ALA A 475 -14.66 -28.00 -16.12
N GLU A 476 -14.40 -27.06 -15.22
CA GLU A 476 -13.94 -27.25 -13.87
C GLU A 476 -15.09 -27.64 -12.92
N LYS A 477 -14.75 -28.20 -11.77
CA LYS A 477 -15.72 -28.48 -10.71
C LYS A 477 -15.95 -27.23 -9.86
N LEU A 478 -17.21 -26.83 -9.75
CA LEU A 478 -17.60 -25.63 -9.02
C LEU A 478 -17.42 -25.81 -7.51
N VAL A 479 -16.72 -24.86 -6.91
CA VAL A 479 -16.50 -24.78 -5.46
C VAL A 479 -17.20 -23.52 -4.98
N ARG A 480 -18.33 -23.70 -4.31
CA ARG A 480 -19.22 -22.61 -3.89
C ARG A 480 -18.86 -22.15 -2.48
N LEU A 481 -18.23 -20.98 -2.39
CA LEU A 481 -17.91 -20.28 -1.16
C LEU A 481 -19.12 -19.49 -0.63
N PRO A 482 -19.12 -19.05 0.64
CA PRO A 482 -20.16 -18.16 1.17
C PRO A 482 -20.25 -16.82 0.42
N VAL A 483 -19.10 -16.28 0.01
CA VAL A 483 -18.94 -15.21 -0.98
C VAL A 483 -17.70 -15.54 -1.81
N CYS A 484 -17.73 -15.29 -3.12
CA CYS A 484 -16.60 -15.62 -4.00
C CYS A 484 -15.56 -14.50 -4.19
N LEU A 485 -15.82 -13.32 -3.60
CA LEU A 485 -14.98 -12.13 -3.70
C LEU A 485 -14.89 -11.42 -2.35
N SER A 486 -13.71 -10.89 -2.02
CA SER A 486 -13.48 -9.95 -0.92
C SER A 486 -12.86 -8.68 -1.49
N TYR A 487 -13.40 -7.52 -1.15
CA TYR A 487 -13.06 -6.22 -1.73
C TYR A 487 -12.34 -5.33 -0.73
N ARG A 488 -11.16 -4.85 -1.12
CA ARG A 488 -10.43 -3.78 -0.43
C ARG A 488 -10.45 -2.50 -1.26
N PRO A 489 -11.05 -1.40 -0.76
CA PRO A 489 -11.12 -0.14 -1.49
C PRO A 489 -9.74 0.53 -1.62
N SER A 490 -9.61 1.46 -2.57
CA SER A 490 -8.44 2.34 -2.63
C SER A 490 -8.36 3.22 -1.38
N ALA A 491 -7.15 3.44 -0.85
CA ALA A 491 -6.93 4.34 0.28
C ALA A 491 -7.30 5.79 -0.09
N GLY A 492 -7.79 6.57 0.90
CA GLY A 492 -8.06 7.99 0.74
C GLY A 492 -9.34 8.36 -0.02
N LEU A 493 -10.28 7.42 -0.21
CA LEU A 493 -11.58 7.73 -0.82
C LEU A 493 -12.48 8.54 0.13
N GLU A 494 -12.76 9.79 -0.24
CA GLU A 494 -13.70 10.66 0.47
C GLU A 494 -15.09 10.01 0.66
N PRO A 495 -15.83 10.36 1.73
CA PRO A 495 -17.19 9.85 1.98
C PRO A 495 -18.16 10.16 0.83
N PRO A 496 -19.25 9.37 0.69
CA PRO A 496 -20.30 9.68 -0.27
C PRO A 496 -20.83 11.10 -0.01
N ALA A 497 -21.01 11.87 -1.08
CA ALA A 497 -21.64 13.19 -0.99
C ALA A 497 -23.14 13.05 -0.65
N GLU A 498 -23.79 14.15 -0.27
CA GLU A 498 -25.27 14.21 -0.20
C GLU A 498 -25.91 13.82 -1.54
N LEU A 499 -27.18 13.40 -1.51
CA LEU A 499 -27.90 12.93 -2.70
C LEU A 499 -28.06 14.06 -3.74
N PRO A 500 -27.45 13.96 -4.94
CA PRO A 500 -27.52 15.01 -5.97
C PRO A 500 -28.93 15.42 -6.39
N ALA A 501 -29.88 14.48 -6.43
CA ALA A 501 -31.27 14.76 -6.78
C ALA A 501 -31.92 15.81 -5.87
N LEU A 502 -31.48 15.94 -4.61
CA LEU A 502 -32.01 16.94 -3.67
C LEU A 502 -31.62 18.37 -4.03
N SER A 503 -30.47 18.57 -4.69
CA SER A 503 -30.01 19.90 -5.10
C SER A 503 -30.34 20.23 -6.55
N ASN A 504 -30.31 19.23 -7.45
CA ASN A 504 -30.40 19.47 -8.89
C ASN A 504 -31.85 19.34 -9.43
N GLY A 505 -32.79 18.87 -8.61
CA GLY A 505 -34.22 18.79 -8.96
C GLY A 505 -34.60 17.65 -9.91
N HIS A 506 -33.68 16.72 -10.21
CA HIS A 506 -33.94 15.54 -11.03
C HIS A 506 -33.10 14.35 -10.56
N VAL A 507 -33.58 13.13 -10.85
CA VAL A 507 -32.81 11.90 -10.61
C VAL A 507 -31.82 11.67 -11.75
N THR A 508 -30.59 11.29 -11.40
CA THR A 508 -29.52 10.96 -12.34
C THR A 508 -29.20 9.47 -12.23
N PHE A 509 -29.57 8.71 -13.26
CA PHE A 509 -29.10 7.36 -13.45
C PHE A 509 -27.69 7.36 -14.03
N GLY A 510 -26.89 6.33 -13.78
CA GLY A 510 -25.60 6.24 -14.44
C GLY A 510 -24.99 4.85 -14.50
N SER A 511 -24.03 4.69 -15.42
CA SER A 511 -23.25 3.48 -15.58
C SER A 511 -21.83 3.80 -16.02
N LEU A 512 -20.85 3.18 -15.33
CA LEU A 512 -19.42 3.30 -15.62
C LEU A 512 -18.89 2.04 -16.33
N SER A 513 -19.77 1.35 -17.05
CA SER A 513 -19.45 0.09 -17.72
C SER A 513 -18.83 0.32 -19.11
N ARG A 514 -18.22 -0.73 -19.67
CA ARG A 514 -17.66 -0.70 -21.03
C ARG A 514 -18.77 -0.59 -22.08
N SER A 515 -18.55 0.17 -23.15
CA SER A 515 -19.57 0.36 -24.21
C SER A 515 -20.02 -0.95 -24.86
N VAL A 516 -19.14 -1.95 -24.99
CA VAL A 516 -19.54 -3.30 -25.48
C VAL A 516 -20.69 -3.94 -24.70
N ARG A 517 -20.86 -3.57 -23.42
CA ARG A 517 -21.93 -4.10 -22.56
C ARG A 517 -23.25 -3.32 -22.72
N ILE A 518 -23.23 -2.14 -23.32
CA ILE A 518 -24.39 -1.25 -23.50
C ILE A 518 -25.01 -1.51 -24.88
N ASN A 519 -25.42 -2.75 -25.12
CA ASN A 519 -26.06 -3.17 -26.37
C ASN A 519 -27.48 -2.59 -26.53
N ASP A 520 -28.11 -2.85 -27.68
CA ASP A 520 -29.42 -2.26 -28.01
C ASP A 520 -30.54 -2.67 -27.03
N LYS A 521 -30.48 -3.86 -26.41
CA LYS A 521 -31.45 -4.26 -25.38
C LYS A 521 -31.28 -3.46 -24.09
N VAL A 522 -30.04 -3.17 -23.70
CA VAL A 522 -29.73 -2.32 -22.54
C VAL A 522 -30.22 -0.90 -22.79
N VAL A 523 -29.93 -0.34 -23.98
CA VAL A 523 -30.42 0.99 -24.38
C VAL A 523 -31.94 1.05 -24.34
N ALA A 524 -32.63 0.03 -24.84
CA ALA A 524 -34.09 -0.04 -24.81
C ALA A 524 -34.67 -0.02 -23.38
N LEU A 525 -34.10 -0.80 -22.45
CA LEU A 525 -34.55 -0.79 -21.05
C LEU A 525 -34.27 0.54 -20.35
N TRP A 526 -33.09 1.11 -20.56
CA TRP A 526 -32.72 2.38 -19.95
C TRP A 526 -33.57 3.53 -20.50
N ALA A 527 -33.88 3.53 -21.80
CA ALA A 527 -34.86 4.45 -22.37
C ALA A 527 -36.24 4.29 -21.71
N GLY A 528 -36.70 3.05 -21.50
CA GLY A 528 -37.95 2.76 -20.79
C GLY A 528 -37.98 3.31 -19.35
N ILE A 529 -36.85 3.25 -18.63
CA ILE A 529 -36.70 3.87 -17.29
C ILE A 529 -36.83 5.39 -17.40
N LEU A 530 -36.07 6.01 -18.32
CA LEU A 530 -36.09 7.47 -18.53
C LEU A 530 -37.46 7.99 -18.96
N SER A 531 -38.25 7.22 -19.71
CA SER A 531 -39.63 7.58 -20.06
C SER A 531 -40.57 7.51 -18.85
N LYS A 532 -40.35 6.58 -17.92
CA LYS A 532 -41.18 6.42 -16.71
C LYS A 532 -40.80 7.38 -15.57
N VAL A 533 -39.59 7.93 -15.59
CA VAL A 533 -39.12 8.95 -14.65
C VAL A 533 -38.86 10.26 -15.43
N PRO A 534 -39.86 11.14 -15.59
CA PRO A 534 -39.71 12.41 -16.31
C PRO A 534 -38.57 13.25 -15.74
N GLU A 535 -37.95 14.09 -16.57
CA GLU A 535 -36.80 14.96 -16.23
C GLU A 535 -35.52 14.24 -15.75
N SER A 536 -35.54 12.93 -15.54
CA SER A 536 -34.33 12.19 -15.14
C SER A 536 -33.24 12.23 -16.21
N ARG A 537 -31.99 12.11 -15.80
CA ARG A 537 -30.82 12.11 -16.69
C ARG A 537 -30.09 10.77 -16.64
N LEU A 538 -29.30 10.48 -17.67
CA LEU A 538 -28.44 9.30 -17.75
C LEU A 538 -26.99 9.70 -18.03
N VAL A 539 -26.09 9.31 -17.14
CA VAL A 539 -24.63 9.50 -17.28
C VAL A 539 -23.97 8.18 -17.66
N LEU A 540 -23.35 8.11 -18.83
CA LEU A 540 -22.55 6.95 -19.27
C LEU A 540 -21.09 7.35 -19.39
N ASN A 541 -20.24 6.66 -18.63
CA ASN A 541 -18.81 6.95 -18.57
C ASN A 541 -17.97 5.74 -18.95
N SER A 542 -17.46 5.75 -20.19
CA SER A 542 -16.66 4.68 -20.80
C SER A 542 -15.54 5.30 -21.62
N GLN A 543 -14.34 4.71 -21.60
CA GLN A 543 -13.18 5.20 -22.36
C GLN A 543 -13.49 5.42 -23.85
N THR A 544 -14.31 4.55 -24.44
CA THR A 544 -14.71 4.64 -25.85
C THR A 544 -15.56 5.87 -26.20
N PHE A 545 -16.16 6.56 -25.22
CA PHE A 545 -16.88 7.82 -25.46
C PHE A 545 -15.97 9.03 -25.67
N VAL A 546 -14.63 8.87 -25.64
CA VAL A 546 -13.73 9.88 -26.23
C VAL A 546 -13.96 10.04 -27.75
N CYS A 547 -14.53 9.01 -28.40
CA CYS A 547 -14.92 9.00 -29.81
C CYS A 547 -16.24 9.79 -30.03
N PRO A 548 -16.21 10.95 -30.71
CA PRO A 548 -17.42 11.74 -30.98
C PRO A 548 -18.48 10.98 -31.78
N GLU A 549 -18.06 10.18 -32.77
CA GLU A 549 -18.93 9.39 -33.62
C GLU A 549 -19.69 8.33 -32.81
N LEU A 550 -19.02 7.69 -31.86
CA LEU A 550 -19.66 6.71 -30.97
C LEU A 550 -20.68 7.40 -30.05
N ARG A 551 -20.35 8.57 -29.49
CA ARG A 551 -21.30 9.34 -28.67
C ARG A 551 -22.55 9.70 -29.48
N GLN A 552 -22.37 10.21 -30.69
CA GLN A 552 -23.49 10.55 -31.56
C GLN A 552 -24.36 9.32 -31.85
N ARG A 553 -23.75 8.17 -32.17
CA ARG A 553 -24.48 6.92 -32.39
C ARG A 553 -25.33 6.51 -31.20
N TYR A 554 -24.85 6.69 -29.96
CA TYR A 554 -25.66 6.41 -28.77
C TYR A 554 -26.78 7.43 -28.57
N ILE A 555 -26.52 8.72 -28.80
CA ILE A 555 -27.55 9.77 -28.78
C ILE A 555 -28.66 9.43 -29.77
N ASP A 556 -28.31 9.02 -31.00
CA ASP A 556 -29.27 8.64 -32.04
C ASP A 556 -30.11 7.43 -31.62
N LYS A 557 -29.50 6.40 -31.00
CA LYS A 557 -30.22 5.22 -30.48
C LYS A 557 -31.26 5.59 -29.43
N PHE A 558 -30.90 6.45 -28.47
CA PHE A 558 -31.83 6.93 -27.44
C PHE A 558 -32.91 7.87 -28.03
N SER A 559 -32.54 8.73 -28.97
CA SER A 559 -33.46 9.63 -29.67
C SER A 559 -34.51 8.86 -30.46
N ALA A 560 -34.13 7.77 -31.12
CA ALA A 560 -35.05 6.87 -31.81
C ALA A 560 -36.09 6.22 -30.88
N LEU A 561 -35.80 6.18 -29.57
CA LEU A 561 -36.69 5.67 -28.52
C LEU A 561 -37.41 6.80 -27.76
N GLY A 562 -37.34 8.05 -28.26
CA GLY A 562 -38.05 9.20 -27.70
C GLY A 562 -37.35 9.88 -26.51
N ILE A 563 -36.06 9.61 -26.27
CA ILE A 563 -35.28 10.27 -25.22
C ILE A 563 -34.47 11.42 -25.82
N ALA A 564 -34.73 12.65 -25.37
CA ALA A 564 -34.04 13.85 -25.82
C ALA A 564 -32.53 13.80 -25.49
N ALA A 565 -31.69 14.30 -26.41
CA ALA A 565 -30.25 14.27 -26.29
C ALA A 565 -29.73 15.00 -25.04
N GLU A 566 -30.42 16.06 -24.62
CA GLU A 566 -30.07 16.87 -23.45
C GLU A 566 -30.19 16.10 -22.13
N ARG A 567 -30.88 14.94 -22.12
CA ARG A 567 -30.99 14.05 -20.95
C ARG A 567 -29.81 13.09 -20.82
N LEU A 568 -28.90 13.07 -21.79
CA LEU A 568 -27.78 12.13 -21.86
C LEU A 568 -26.45 12.86 -21.65
N GLU A 569 -25.60 12.32 -20.78
CA GLU A 569 -24.21 12.73 -20.61
C GLU A 569 -23.30 11.55 -20.95
N LEU A 570 -22.61 11.62 -22.10
CA LEU A 570 -21.71 10.57 -22.58
C LEU A 570 -20.27 11.07 -22.56
N GLY A 571 -19.39 10.43 -21.81
CA GLY A 571 -18.00 10.87 -21.70
C GLY A 571 -17.05 9.87 -21.08
N TYR A 572 -15.86 10.34 -20.76
CA TYR A 572 -14.85 9.57 -20.05
C TYR A 572 -14.08 10.48 -19.08
N THR A 573 -14.15 10.15 -17.80
CA THR A 573 -13.41 10.76 -16.72
C THR A 573 -12.72 9.65 -15.93
N SER A 574 -11.42 9.80 -15.71
CA SER A 574 -10.61 8.93 -14.86
C SER A 574 -9.66 9.80 -14.03
N PRO A 575 -9.58 9.63 -12.70
CA PRO A 575 -10.32 8.66 -11.90
C PRO A 575 -11.85 8.94 -11.86
N PRO A 576 -12.69 7.92 -11.63
CA PRO A 576 -14.15 8.03 -11.82
C PRO A 576 -14.91 8.74 -10.69
N TRP A 577 -14.23 9.08 -9.59
CA TRP A 577 -14.86 9.60 -8.36
C TRP A 577 -15.76 10.83 -8.57
N PRO A 578 -15.39 11.84 -9.38
CA PRO A 578 -16.25 12.98 -9.65
C PRO A 578 -17.55 12.60 -10.38
N VAL A 579 -17.56 11.51 -11.15
CA VAL A 579 -18.74 11.02 -11.88
C VAL A 579 -19.68 10.31 -10.92
N TYR A 580 -19.17 9.41 -10.07
CA TYR A 580 -19.98 8.74 -9.04
C TYR A 580 -20.72 9.72 -8.13
N ARG A 581 -20.10 10.86 -7.80
CA ARG A 581 -20.73 11.91 -6.98
C ARG A 581 -21.96 12.55 -7.61
N ARG A 582 -22.10 12.52 -8.94
CA ARG A 582 -23.24 13.10 -9.67
C ARG A 582 -24.37 12.11 -9.93
N ILE A 583 -24.15 10.81 -9.67
CA ILE A 583 -25.12 9.76 -9.93
C ILE A 583 -25.89 9.44 -8.64
N ASP A 584 -27.21 9.31 -8.78
CA ASP A 584 -28.14 8.94 -7.72
C ASP A 584 -28.36 7.42 -7.69
N ILE A 585 -28.54 6.79 -8.85
CA ILE A 585 -28.81 5.34 -8.98
C ILE A 585 -27.95 4.76 -10.09
N ALA A 586 -27.21 3.69 -9.79
CA ALA A 586 -26.41 2.98 -10.76
C ALA A 586 -27.21 1.88 -11.48
N LEU A 587 -27.04 1.79 -12.80
CA LEU A 587 -27.68 0.80 -13.66
C LEU A 587 -26.64 -0.17 -14.22
N ASP A 588 -26.89 -1.46 -14.03
CA ASP A 588 -26.03 -2.51 -14.57
C ASP A 588 -26.31 -2.82 -16.04
N CYS A 589 -25.33 -3.41 -16.70
CA CYS A 589 -25.47 -3.94 -18.05
C CYS A 589 -25.75 -5.44 -18.02
N PHE A 590 -26.27 -5.96 -19.12
CA PHE A 590 -26.52 -7.39 -19.37
C PHE A 590 -26.32 -7.67 -20.87
N PRO A 591 -25.93 -8.88 -21.29
CA PRO A 591 -25.85 -10.14 -20.53
C PRO A 591 -24.57 -10.29 -19.68
N HIS A 592 -23.70 -9.27 -19.66
CA HIS A 592 -22.52 -9.23 -18.82
C HIS A 592 -22.63 -8.08 -17.81
N ASN A 593 -22.72 -8.43 -16.52
CA ASN A 593 -22.83 -7.48 -15.42
C ASN A 593 -21.49 -6.80 -15.10
N SER A 594 -21.57 -5.72 -14.33
CA SER A 594 -20.43 -4.95 -13.82
C SER A 594 -19.71 -5.68 -12.68
N GLY A 595 -18.39 -5.51 -12.62
CA GLY A 595 -17.53 -6.12 -11.60
C GLY A 595 -16.99 -5.07 -10.63
N THR A 596 -15.72 -4.70 -10.75
CA THR A 596 -15.06 -3.69 -9.89
C THR A 596 -15.83 -2.37 -9.80
N THR A 597 -16.37 -1.86 -10.93
CA THR A 597 -17.13 -0.61 -10.95
C THR A 597 -18.43 -0.67 -10.15
N LEU A 598 -18.98 -1.87 -9.93
CA LEU A 598 -20.14 -2.10 -9.07
C LEU A 598 -19.73 -1.96 -7.60
N PHE A 599 -18.64 -2.61 -7.18
CA PHE A 599 -18.08 -2.44 -5.83
C PHE A 599 -17.76 -0.98 -5.53
N GLU A 600 -17.09 -0.29 -6.46
CA GLU A 600 -16.76 1.13 -6.33
C GLU A 600 -18.02 1.98 -6.22
N GLY A 601 -19.05 1.71 -7.03
CA GLY A 601 -20.34 2.41 -6.97
C GLY A 601 -21.04 2.24 -5.62
N LEU A 602 -21.15 1.00 -5.12
CA LEU A 602 -21.73 0.70 -3.81
C LEU A 602 -20.96 1.42 -2.69
N TYR A 603 -19.62 1.34 -2.72
CA TYR A 603 -18.75 1.98 -1.72
C TYR A 603 -18.82 3.52 -1.77
N MET A 604 -19.17 4.09 -2.94
CA MET A 604 -19.44 5.51 -3.14
C MET A 604 -20.89 5.92 -2.85
N GLY A 605 -21.71 5.00 -2.32
CA GLY A 605 -23.08 5.31 -1.86
C GLY A 605 -24.17 5.19 -2.93
N LEU A 606 -23.93 4.48 -4.03
CA LEU A 606 -24.92 4.34 -5.10
C LEU A 606 -25.66 3.00 -4.97
N PRO A 607 -26.99 2.96 -4.80
CA PRO A 607 -27.74 1.73 -5.03
C PRO A 607 -27.59 1.31 -6.49
N PHE A 608 -27.58 0.00 -6.70
CA PHE A 608 -27.21 -0.60 -7.98
C PHE A 608 -28.27 -1.62 -8.42
N VAL A 609 -28.93 -1.41 -9.56
CA VAL A 609 -29.93 -2.34 -10.10
C VAL A 609 -29.28 -3.25 -11.13
N THR A 610 -29.37 -4.57 -10.94
CA THR A 610 -28.79 -5.57 -11.86
C THR A 610 -29.86 -6.49 -12.43
N LEU A 611 -29.68 -6.96 -13.67
CA LEU A 611 -30.50 -8.01 -14.27
C LEU A 611 -29.71 -9.31 -14.21
N GLN A 612 -30.24 -10.31 -13.50
CA GLN A 612 -29.65 -11.64 -13.51
C GLN A 612 -29.93 -12.32 -14.86
N ASP A 613 -28.90 -12.92 -15.44
CA ASP A 613 -28.96 -13.61 -16.72
C ASP A 613 -28.27 -14.99 -16.59
N ARG A 614 -27.66 -15.47 -17.68
CA ARG A 614 -26.92 -16.73 -17.76
C ARG A 614 -25.83 -16.83 -16.67
N PRO A 615 -25.65 -18.02 -16.07
CA PRO A 615 -24.63 -18.25 -15.04
C PRO A 615 -23.25 -17.73 -15.42
N SER A 616 -22.53 -17.25 -14.41
CA SER A 616 -21.23 -16.57 -14.51
C SER A 616 -21.29 -15.07 -14.84
N VAL A 617 -20.81 -14.61 -16.00
CA VAL A 617 -20.67 -13.17 -16.30
C VAL A 617 -21.99 -12.37 -16.23
N GLY A 618 -23.13 -13.03 -16.44
CA GLY A 618 -24.47 -12.45 -16.32
C GLY A 618 -25.06 -12.49 -14.91
N ARG A 619 -24.29 -12.94 -13.92
CA ARG A 619 -24.70 -13.01 -12.50
C ARG A 619 -23.67 -12.41 -11.55
N VAL A 620 -22.64 -11.73 -12.06
CA VAL A 620 -21.64 -11.03 -11.21
C VAL A 620 -22.33 -10.00 -10.32
N GLY A 621 -23.30 -9.24 -10.87
CA GLY A 621 -24.07 -8.29 -10.08
C GLY A 621 -24.91 -8.98 -9.00
N SER A 622 -25.50 -10.14 -9.32
CA SER A 622 -26.25 -10.94 -8.35
C SER A 622 -25.37 -11.44 -7.20
N ALA A 623 -24.14 -11.89 -7.50
CA ALA A 623 -23.18 -12.35 -6.50
C ALA A 623 -22.80 -11.23 -5.52
N ILE A 624 -22.48 -10.05 -6.05
CA ILE A 624 -22.08 -8.90 -5.23
C ILE A 624 -23.27 -8.42 -4.38
N LEU A 625 -24.44 -8.21 -4.96
CA LEU A 625 -25.60 -7.72 -4.21
C LEU A 625 -26.11 -8.74 -3.18
N THR A 626 -25.99 -10.03 -3.45
CA THR A 626 -26.29 -11.08 -2.45
C THR A 626 -25.28 -11.04 -1.30
N GLY A 627 -23.99 -10.89 -1.59
CA GLY A 627 -22.94 -10.75 -0.57
C GLY A 627 -23.09 -9.51 0.32
N LEU A 628 -23.65 -8.42 -0.23
CA LEU A 628 -24.03 -7.22 0.53
C LEU A 628 -25.34 -7.37 1.32
N GLY A 629 -26.18 -8.35 0.98
CA GLY A 629 -27.52 -8.52 1.56
C GLY A 629 -28.60 -7.62 0.94
N ARG A 630 -28.39 -7.14 -0.28
CA ARG A 630 -29.27 -6.22 -1.04
C ARG A 630 -29.94 -6.91 -2.23
N THR A 631 -30.53 -8.09 -2.00
CA THR A 631 -31.15 -8.91 -3.05
C THR A 631 -32.37 -8.24 -3.69
N GLU A 632 -32.97 -7.25 -3.04
CA GLU A 632 -34.10 -6.48 -3.56
C GLU A 632 -33.77 -5.70 -4.84
N TRP A 633 -32.48 -5.48 -5.16
CA TRP A 633 -32.02 -4.81 -6.37
C TRP A 633 -31.65 -5.76 -7.53
N ILE A 634 -31.81 -7.07 -7.33
CA ILE A 634 -31.58 -8.09 -8.36
C ILE A 634 -32.89 -8.38 -9.09
N ALA A 635 -32.98 -8.01 -10.36
CA ALA A 635 -34.13 -8.31 -11.20
C ALA A 635 -34.00 -9.69 -11.88
N ALA A 636 -35.09 -10.44 -11.91
CA ALA A 636 -35.23 -11.70 -12.63
C ALA A 636 -35.71 -11.53 -14.07
N THR A 637 -36.34 -10.39 -14.37
CA THR A 637 -36.87 -10.10 -15.71
C THR A 637 -36.58 -8.65 -16.12
N PRO A 638 -36.56 -8.36 -17.43
CA PRO A 638 -36.43 -6.99 -17.93
C PRO A 638 -37.49 -6.02 -17.38
N ALA A 639 -38.72 -6.49 -17.16
CA ALA A 639 -39.79 -5.68 -16.57
C ALA A 639 -39.47 -5.30 -15.12
N GLU A 640 -39.06 -6.30 -14.32
CA GLU A 640 -38.67 -6.08 -12.92
C GLU A 640 -37.45 -5.14 -12.81
N TYR A 641 -36.51 -5.22 -13.75
CA TYR A 641 -35.36 -4.30 -13.80
C TYR A 641 -35.80 -2.84 -13.89
N VAL A 642 -36.75 -2.54 -14.78
CA VAL A 642 -37.31 -1.21 -14.94
C VAL A 642 -38.09 -0.80 -13.68
N GLU A 643 -38.93 -1.68 -13.14
CA GLU A 643 -39.73 -1.41 -11.95
C GLU A 643 -38.87 -1.07 -10.73
N LYS A 644 -37.81 -1.82 -10.48
CA LYS A 644 -36.87 -1.57 -9.36
C LYS A 644 -36.16 -0.22 -9.50
N ALA A 645 -35.69 0.12 -10.70
CA ALA A 645 -35.03 1.39 -10.95
C ALA A 645 -35.99 2.58 -10.76
N VAL A 646 -37.22 2.47 -11.27
CA VAL A 646 -38.28 3.49 -11.09
C VAL A 646 -38.68 3.62 -9.62
N ALA A 647 -38.81 2.50 -8.90
CA ALA A 647 -39.16 2.50 -7.48
C ALA A 647 -38.10 3.21 -6.62
N LEU A 648 -36.81 3.00 -6.90
CA LEU A 648 -35.72 3.74 -6.22
C LEU A 648 -35.79 5.24 -6.51
N ALA A 649 -36.09 5.63 -7.75
CA ALA A 649 -36.20 7.03 -8.15
C ALA A 649 -37.43 7.75 -7.56
N GLY A 650 -38.47 6.99 -7.19
CA GLY A 650 -39.73 7.53 -6.67
C GLY A 650 -39.70 7.97 -5.20
N ASP A 651 -38.65 7.62 -4.43
CA ASP A 651 -38.53 7.94 -3.00
C ASP A 651 -37.14 8.53 -2.67
N LEU A 652 -37.00 9.85 -2.87
CA LEU A 652 -35.75 10.57 -2.63
C LEU A 652 -35.30 10.52 -1.17
N GLY A 653 -36.23 10.43 -0.22
CA GLY A 653 -35.91 10.35 1.21
C GLY A 653 -35.23 9.04 1.54
N ARG A 654 -35.79 7.92 1.07
CA ARG A 654 -35.17 6.60 1.18
C ARG A 654 -33.84 6.54 0.43
N LEU A 655 -33.78 7.09 -0.77
CA LEU A 655 -32.57 7.11 -1.59
C LEU A 655 -31.41 7.87 -0.91
N ALA A 656 -31.70 9.01 -0.28
CA ALA A 656 -30.73 9.77 0.50
C ALA A 656 -30.28 8.99 1.76
N GLY A 657 -31.20 8.26 2.40
CA GLY A 657 -30.88 7.34 3.50
C GLY A 657 -29.91 6.24 3.07
N ILE A 658 -30.19 5.56 1.95
CA ILE A 658 -29.32 4.53 1.38
C ILE A 658 -27.93 5.11 1.12
N ARG A 659 -27.84 6.24 0.41
CA ARG A 659 -26.55 6.84 0.03
C ARG A 659 -25.66 7.15 1.24
N ARG A 660 -26.23 7.64 2.34
CA ARG A 660 -25.48 7.95 3.57
C ARG A 660 -24.99 6.71 4.32
N GLY A 661 -25.68 5.58 4.23
CA GLY A 661 -25.40 4.36 4.99
C GLY A 661 -24.69 3.24 4.23
N LEU A 662 -24.75 3.24 2.89
CA LEU A 662 -24.33 2.10 2.07
C LEU A 662 -22.84 1.76 2.21
N ARG A 663 -21.98 2.75 2.45
CA ARG A 663 -20.55 2.50 2.72
C ARG A 663 -20.36 1.70 4.01
N GLN A 664 -21.03 2.10 5.09
CA GLN A 664 -20.93 1.38 6.37
C GLN A 664 -21.56 -0.01 6.28
N GLU A 665 -22.58 -0.19 5.45
CA GLU A 665 -23.13 -1.51 5.15
C GLU A 665 -22.11 -2.39 4.42
N MET A 666 -21.43 -1.85 3.41
CA MET A 666 -20.34 -2.52 2.69
C MET A 666 -19.22 -2.95 3.64
N GLU A 667 -18.73 -2.04 4.48
CA GLU A 667 -17.66 -2.29 5.46
C GLU A 667 -18.00 -3.39 6.48
N ARG A 668 -19.29 -3.57 6.81
CA ARG A 668 -19.78 -4.60 7.75
C ARG A 668 -20.18 -5.90 7.05
N SER A 669 -20.21 -5.92 5.73
CA SER A 669 -20.67 -7.08 4.94
C SER A 669 -19.57 -8.12 4.77
N ARG A 670 -19.97 -9.35 4.38
CA ARG A 670 -19.03 -10.43 4.06
C ARG A 670 -18.11 -10.11 2.89
N LEU A 671 -18.50 -9.16 2.04
CA LEU A 671 -17.67 -8.70 0.92
C LEU A 671 -16.41 -7.96 1.38
N MET A 672 -16.36 -7.46 2.61
CA MET A 672 -15.18 -6.77 3.16
C MET A 672 -14.59 -7.48 4.39
N ASP A 673 -15.13 -8.65 4.75
CA ASP A 673 -14.56 -9.53 5.77
C ASP A 673 -13.43 -10.39 5.17
N GLU A 674 -12.26 -9.76 5.00
CA GLU A 674 -11.08 -10.41 4.43
C GLU A 674 -10.67 -11.67 5.21
N PRO A 675 -10.65 -11.68 6.57
CA PRO A 675 -10.31 -12.88 7.32
C PRO A 675 -11.29 -14.03 7.09
N ALA A 676 -12.62 -13.78 7.05
CA ALA A 676 -13.59 -14.84 6.78
C ALA A 676 -13.48 -15.38 5.34
N PHE A 677 -13.19 -14.52 4.38
CA PHE A 677 -12.94 -14.93 3.00
C PHE A 677 -11.71 -15.84 2.92
N ALA A 678 -10.59 -15.45 3.51
CA ALA A 678 -9.36 -16.26 3.53
C ALA A 678 -9.58 -17.64 4.16
N ARG A 679 -10.26 -17.72 5.32
CA ARG A 679 -10.61 -19.00 5.95
C ARG A 679 -11.47 -19.89 5.04
N SER A 680 -12.42 -19.31 4.31
CA SER A 680 -13.28 -20.04 3.38
C SER A 680 -12.49 -20.62 2.21
N VAL A 681 -11.57 -19.84 1.65
CA VAL A 681 -10.67 -20.28 0.56
C VAL A 681 -9.72 -21.37 1.05
N GLU A 682 -9.15 -21.23 2.26
CA GLU A 682 -8.26 -22.24 2.85
C GLU A 682 -8.97 -23.56 3.16
N ALA A 683 -10.22 -23.50 3.66
CA ALA A 683 -11.04 -24.68 3.85
C ALA A 683 -11.32 -25.39 2.50
N ALA A 684 -11.56 -24.61 1.44
CA ALA A 684 -11.71 -25.14 0.10
C ALA A 684 -10.42 -25.85 -0.38
N TYR A 685 -9.28 -25.17 -0.29
CA TYR A 685 -7.97 -25.73 -0.63
C TYR A 685 -7.65 -27.01 0.13
N ARG A 686 -7.91 -27.02 1.45
CA ARG A 686 -7.70 -28.20 2.29
C ARG A 686 -8.53 -29.39 1.81
N ARG A 687 -9.80 -29.17 1.48
CA ARG A 687 -10.70 -30.22 0.97
C ARG A 687 -10.28 -30.72 -0.42
N MET A 688 -9.85 -29.84 -1.31
CA MET A 688 -9.32 -30.23 -2.63
C MET A 688 -8.06 -31.10 -2.47
N TRP A 689 -7.14 -30.68 -1.60
CA TRP A 689 -5.92 -31.43 -1.30
C TRP A 689 -6.21 -32.80 -0.70
N GLN A 690 -7.12 -32.87 0.26
CA GLN A 690 -7.56 -34.14 0.85
C GLN A 690 -8.11 -35.09 -0.21
N GLY A 691 -9.00 -34.61 -1.09
CA GLY A 691 -9.56 -35.41 -2.18
C GLY A 691 -8.48 -35.98 -3.12
N TRP A 692 -7.45 -35.19 -3.44
CA TRP A 692 -6.32 -35.67 -4.24
C TRP A 692 -5.48 -36.72 -3.50
N CYS A 693 -5.18 -36.51 -2.21
CA CYS A 693 -4.43 -37.46 -1.39
C CYS A 693 -5.13 -38.83 -1.33
N GLU A 694 -6.45 -38.82 -1.19
CA GLU A 694 -7.32 -40.01 -1.16
C GLU A 694 -7.48 -40.68 -2.55
N GLY A 695 -6.96 -40.07 -3.61
CA GLY A 695 -7.06 -40.58 -4.99
C GLY A 695 -8.45 -40.37 -5.62
N GLY A 696 -9.27 -39.50 -5.05
CA GLY A 696 -10.58 -39.13 -5.58
C GLY A 696 -10.46 -38.25 -6.83
N ALA A 697 -11.44 -38.38 -7.73
CA ALA A 697 -11.59 -37.43 -8.84
C ALA A 697 -12.14 -36.08 -8.31
N PRO A 698 -11.79 -34.94 -8.93
CA PRO A 698 -12.40 -33.66 -8.58
C PRO A 698 -13.92 -33.71 -8.63
N ALA A 699 -14.57 -33.18 -7.59
CA ALA A 699 -16.03 -33.11 -7.46
C ALA A 699 -16.45 -31.72 -6.99
N ALA A 700 -17.62 -31.25 -7.44
CA ALA A 700 -18.18 -29.97 -7.00
C ALA A 700 -18.60 -30.04 -5.53
N PHE A 701 -18.44 -28.95 -4.78
CA PHE A 701 -18.87 -28.88 -3.39
C PHE A 701 -19.13 -27.45 -2.91
N GLN A 702 -19.80 -27.33 -1.76
CA GLN A 702 -20.02 -26.07 -1.07
C GLN A 702 -19.21 -26.01 0.22
N VAL A 703 -18.69 -24.82 0.54
CA VAL A 703 -17.98 -24.51 1.79
C VAL A 703 -18.98 -23.89 2.77
N SER A 704 -18.96 -24.36 4.02
CA SER A 704 -19.82 -23.82 5.08
C SER A 704 -19.46 -22.37 5.42
N PRO A 705 -20.42 -21.48 5.71
CA PRO A 705 -20.15 -20.14 6.25
C PRO A 705 -19.36 -20.15 7.56
N ASP A 706 -19.59 -21.19 8.37
CA ASP A 706 -18.92 -21.40 9.65
C ASP A 706 -17.81 -22.45 9.53
N ALA A 707 -17.26 -22.63 8.32
CA ALA A 707 -16.15 -23.56 8.12
C ALA A 707 -15.04 -23.19 9.12
N PRO A 708 -14.66 -24.10 10.04
CA PRO A 708 -13.51 -23.84 10.88
C PRO A 708 -12.33 -23.54 9.95
N GLY A 709 -11.48 -22.58 10.34
CA GLY A 709 -10.23 -22.33 9.65
C GLY A 709 -9.41 -23.63 9.51
N PRO A 710 -8.32 -23.64 8.72
CA PRO A 710 -7.50 -24.82 8.56
C PRO A 710 -7.26 -25.44 9.94
N VAL A 711 -7.64 -26.71 10.09
CA VAL A 711 -7.47 -27.44 11.34
C VAL A 711 -5.98 -27.51 11.59
N ALA A 712 -5.50 -26.55 12.36
CA ALA A 712 -4.27 -26.59 13.10
C ALA A 712 -4.15 -27.99 13.72
N SER A 713 -2.95 -28.55 13.74
CA SER A 713 -2.74 -29.83 14.42
C SER A 713 -3.38 -29.78 15.82
N PRO A 714 -3.86 -30.89 16.40
CA PRO A 714 -4.50 -30.87 17.72
C PRO A 714 -3.69 -30.12 18.79
N ALA A 715 -2.35 -30.10 18.66
CA ALA A 715 -1.45 -29.32 19.50
C ALA A 715 -1.52 -27.80 19.23
N SER A 716 -1.65 -27.38 17.97
CA SER A 716 -1.75 -25.96 17.58
C SER A 716 -3.14 -25.36 17.89
N ALA A 717 -4.22 -26.14 17.78
CA ALA A 717 -5.55 -25.70 18.21
C ALA A 717 -5.62 -25.48 19.73
N GLU A 718 -4.96 -26.33 20.51
CA GLU A 718 -4.88 -26.19 21.97
C GLU A 718 -4.00 -24.99 22.38
N VAL A 719 -2.88 -24.76 21.68
CA VAL A 719 -2.05 -23.56 21.86
C VAL A 719 -2.85 -22.28 21.58
N GLN A 720 -3.62 -22.22 20.49
CA GLN A 720 -4.46 -21.06 20.17
C GLN A 720 -5.56 -20.83 21.21
N ARG A 721 -6.22 -21.91 21.69
CA ARG A 721 -7.24 -21.84 22.73
C ARG A 721 -6.65 -21.28 24.04
N LEU A 722 -5.54 -21.84 24.50
CA LEU A 722 -4.87 -21.41 25.73
C LEU A 722 -4.33 -19.98 25.64
N LEU A 723 -3.82 -19.57 24.47
CA LEU A 723 -3.35 -18.20 24.26
C LEU A 723 -4.51 -17.19 24.30
N ALA A 724 -5.66 -17.53 23.69
CA ALA A 724 -6.87 -16.71 23.75
C ALA A 724 -7.42 -16.60 25.19
N GLU A 725 -7.42 -17.70 25.94
CA GLU A 725 -7.81 -17.71 27.36
C GLU A 725 -6.87 -16.86 28.21
N ALA A 726 -5.55 -17.02 28.05
CA ALA A 726 -4.55 -16.21 28.74
C ALA A 726 -4.73 -14.71 28.46
N LEU A 727 -4.98 -14.34 27.20
CA LEU A 727 -5.25 -12.95 26.81
C LEU A 727 -6.56 -12.43 27.41
N ALA A 728 -7.62 -13.24 27.46
CA ALA A 728 -8.88 -12.83 28.10
C ALA A 728 -8.69 -12.59 29.61
N HIS A 729 -7.88 -13.41 30.28
CA HIS A 729 -7.48 -13.18 31.67
C HIS A 729 -6.66 -11.90 31.82
N HIS A 730 -5.72 -11.65 30.91
CA HIS A 730 -4.88 -10.45 30.89
C HIS A 730 -5.73 -9.18 30.74
N GLN A 731 -6.63 -9.14 29.76
CA GLN A 731 -7.54 -8.01 29.53
C GLN A 731 -8.50 -7.76 30.70
N ALA A 732 -8.89 -8.82 31.41
CA ALA A 732 -9.75 -8.72 32.59
C ALA A 732 -8.99 -8.39 33.88
N GLY A 733 -7.68 -8.12 33.82
CA GLY A 733 -6.85 -7.77 34.97
C GLY A 733 -6.55 -8.95 35.91
N ARG A 734 -6.86 -10.19 35.51
CA ARG A 734 -6.57 -11.41 36.27
C ARG A 734 -5.12 -11.85 36.01
N VAL A 735 -4.19 -11.13 36.65
CA VAL A 735 -2.74 -11.23 36.41
C VAL A 735 -2.20 -12.64 36.64
N ALA A 736 -2.59 -13.31 37.73
CA ALA A 736 -2.06 -14.62 38.09
C ALA A 736 -2.48 -15.70 37.08
N GLU A 737 -3.75 -15.67 36.66
CA GLU A 737 -4.30 -16.59 35.68
C GLU A 737 -3.75 -16.34 34.28
N ALA A 738 -3.54 -15.07 33.89
CA ALA A 738 -2.89 -14.71 32.64
C ALA A 738 -1.43 -15.20 32.59
N GLU A 739 -0.67 -14.98 33.66
CA GLU A 739 0.72 -15.47 33.78
C GLU A 739 0.78 -17.00 33.67
N GLN A 740 -0.16 -17.71 34.31
CA GLN A 740 -0.24 -19.17 34.20
C GLN A 740 -0.61 -19.63 32.78
N GLY A 741 -1.57 -18.96 32.13
CA GLY A 741 -1.99 -19.29 30.76
C GLY A 741 -0.85 -19.13 29.75
N TYR A 742 -0.10 -18.02 29.82
CA TYR A 742 1.06 -17.84 28.93
C TYR A 742 2.16 -18.88 29.18
N LYS A 743 2.42 -19.26 30.44
CA LYS A 743 3.37 -20.34 30.76
C LYS A 743 2.92 -21.70 30.20
N GLN A 744 1.61 -21.98 30.19
CA GLN A 744 1.06 -23.20 29.60
C GLN A 744 1.22 -23.21 28.07
N VAL A 745 0.98 -22.07 27.42
CA VAL A 745 1.25 -21.93 25.99
C VAL A 745 2.72 -22.19 25.69
N LEU A 746 3.64 -21.56 26.43
CA LEU A 746 5.08 -21.72 26.23
C LEU A 746 5.60 -23.12 26.61
N ALA A 747 4.87 -23.86 27.43
CA ALA A 747 5.19 -25.27 27.72
C ALA A 747 4.82 -26.21 26.55
N LEU A 748 3.78 -25.87 25.79
CA LEU A 748 3.33 -26.62 24.61
C LEU A 748 4.05 -26.19 23.34
N ASP A 749 4.35 -24.89 23.22
CA ASP A 749 5.04 -24.26 22.12
C ASP A 749 6.05 -23.24 22.68
N ALA A 750 7.25 -23.74 22.96
CA ALA A 750 8.34 -22.95 23.53
C ALA A 750 8.90 -21.89 22.58
N GLU A 751 8.48 -21.84 21.31
CA GLU A 751 8.91 -20.84 20.33
C GLU A 751 7.79 -19.85 19.98
N ASN A 752 6.64 -19.90 20.67
CA ASN A 752 5.49 -19.06 20.38
C ASN A 752 5.78 -17.56 20.62
N ALA A 753 5.93 -16.78 19.55
CA ALA A 753 6.32 -15.38 19.64
C ALA A 753 5.25 -14.49 20.32
N ASP A 754 3.97 -14.72 20.06
CA ASP A 754 2.87 -13.95 20.67
C ASP A 754 2.78 -14.19 22.18
N ALA A 755 2.92 -15.44 22.62
CA ALA A 755 2.94 -15.76 24.04
C ALA A 755 4.12 -15.10 24.76
N HIS A 756 5.32 -15.09 24.15
CA HIS A 756 6.47 -14.36 24.67
C HIS A 756 6.23 -12.85 24.76
N HIS A 757 5.70 -12.23 23.70
CA HIS A 757 5.43 -10.79 23.69
C HIS A 757 4.36 -10.41 24.72
N LEU A 758 3.20 -11.05 24.70
CA LEU A 758 2.09 -10.73 25.58
C LEU A 758 2.40 -11.03 27.05
N PHE A 759 3.15 -12.09 27.33
CA PHE A 759 3.63 -12.35 28.68
C PHE A 759 4.66 -11.30 29.12
N GLY A 760 5.52 -10.87 28.21
CA GLY A 760 6.43 -9.75 28.45
C GLY A 760 5.70 -8.42 28.72
N VAL A 761 4.61 -8.14 27.99
CA VAL A 761 3.74 -6.98 28.24
C VAL A 761 3.06 -7.09 29.61
N LEU A 762 2.56 -8.27 29.99
CA LEU A 762 2.01 -8.50 31.33
C LEU A 762 3.07 -8.23 32.40
N ALA A 763 4.30 -8.74 32.21
CA ALA A 763 5.43 -8.51 33.11
C ALA A 763 5.77 -7.01 33.22
N TYR A 764 5.71 -6.26 32.12
CA TYR A 764 5.89 -4.81 32.10
C TYR A 764 4.81 -4.10 32.94
N GLN A 765 3.54 -4.46 32.76
CA GLN A 765 2.41 -3.84 33.48
C GLN A 765 2.49 -4.03 35.00
N VAL A 766 3.03 -5.17 35.46
CA VAL A 766 3.24 -5.45 36.89
C VAL A 766 4.59 -4.96 37.42
N GLY A 767 5.35 -4.20 36.62
CA GLY A 767 6.62 -3.58 37.01
C GLY A 767 7.84 -4.51 37.01
N ARG A 768 7.75 -5.71 36.42
CA ARG A 768 8.86 -6.67 36.30
C ARG A 768 9.61 -6.43 34.97
N PHE A 769 10.26 -5.27 34.85
CA PHE A 769 10.87 -4.82 33.59
C PHE A 769 12.00 -5.72 33.07
N ASP A 770 12.81 -6.33 33.94
CA ASP A 770 13.86 -7.26 33.53
C ASP A 770 13.28 -8.50 32.83
N ILE A 771 12.19 -9.04 33.36
CA ILE A 771 11.48 -10.19 32.79
C ILE A 771 10.78 -9.77 31.49
N ALA A 772 10.20 -8.57 31.45
CA ALA A 772 9.61 -8.02 30.23
C ALA A 772 10.63 -7.95 29.10
N VAL A 773 11.83 -7.41 29.37
CA VAL A 773 12.91 -7.35 28.37
C VAL A 773 13.30 -8.75 27.90
N GLN A 774 13.46 -9.73 28.81
CA GLN A 774 13.82 -11.10 28.43
C GLN A 774 12.77 -11.73 27.50
N LEU A 775 11.49 -11.69 27.90
CA LEU A 775 10.40 -12.30 27.16
C LEU A 775 10.17 -11.62 25.81
N ILE A 776 10.11 -10.29 25.78
CA ILE A 776 9.90 -9.55 24.52
C ILE A 776 11.12 -9.69 23.60
N SER A 777 12.33 -9.80 24.14
CA SER A 777 13.52 -10.10 23.32
C SER A 777 13.40 -11.44 22.61
N GLU A 778 12.85 -12.47 23.26
CA GLU A 778 12.59 -13.76 22.58
C GLU A 778 11.53 -13.63 21.50
N ALA A 779 10.47 -12.83 21.72
CA ALA A 779 9.49 -12.53 20.68
C ALA A 779 10.12 -11.83 19.47
N VAL A 780 10.94 -10.79 19.70
CA VAL A 780 11.67 -10.05 18.64
C VAL A 780 12.67 -10.93 17.91
N LYS A 781 13.37 -11.84 18.60
CA LYS A 781 14.29 -12.78 17.93
C LYS A 781 13.57 -13.70 16.93
N ARG A 782 12.29 -14.02 17.20
CA ARG A 782 11.52 -14.96 16.38
C ARG A 782 10.76 -14.26 15.26
N ARG A 783 10.29 -13.03 15.51
CA ARG A 783 9.68 -12.13 14.53
C ARG A 783 10.27 -10.72 14.65
N PRO A 784 11.45 -10.47 14.03
CA PRO A 784 12.10 -9.16 14.08
C PRO A 784 11.37 -8.08 13.26
N GLU A 785 10.47 -8.47 12.35
CA GLU A 785 9.69 -7.58 11.50
C GLU A 785 8.48 -6.94 12.21
N GLU A 786 8.15 -7.37 13.43
CA GLU A 786 6.98 -6.88 14.18
C GLU A 786 7.31 -5.57 14.92
N ALA A 787 6.90 -4.45 14.34
CA ALA A 787 7.17 -3.11 14.89
C ALA A 787 6.64 -2.92 16.33
N GLU A 788 5.50 -3.55 16.68
CA GLU A 788 4.95 -3.49 18.04
C GLU A 788 5.86 -4.19 19.06
N TYR A 789 6.51 -5.29 18.68
CA TYR A 789 7.40 -6.02 19.57
C TYR A 789 8.64 -5.21 19.87
N LEU A 790 9.22 -4.60 18.83
CA LEU A 790 10.35 -3.69 18.94
C LEU A 790 10.00 -2.45 19.76
N ALA A 791 8.80 -1.89 19.57
CA ALA A 791 8.33 -0.73 20.34
C ALA A 791 8.19 -1.04 21.84
N ASN A 792 7.61 -2.19 22.19
CA ASN A 792 7.44 -2.62 23.58
C ASN A 792 8.76 -3.06 24.23
N LEU A 793 9.68 -3.64 23.45
CA LEU A 793 11.04 -3.94 23.92
C LEU A 793 11.80 -2.65 24.22
N GLY A 794 11.74 -1.68 23.30
CA GLY A 794 12.36 -0.37 23.46
C GLY A 794 11.85 0.36 24.70
N GLU A 795 10.53 0.33 24.93
CA GLU A 795 9.94 0.90 26.15
C GLU A 795 10.39 0.17 27.42
N SER A 796 10.44 -1.16 27.40
CA SER A 796 10.91 -1.95 28.55
C SER A 796 12.38 -1.67 28.88
N LEU A 797 13.23 -1.50 27.86
CA LEU A 797 14.64 -1.13 28.00
C LEU A 797 14.80 0.31 28.54
N ARG A 798 13.96 1.24 28.09
CA ARG A 798 13.94 2.62 28.61
C ARG A 798 13.65 2.64 30.11
N ARG A 799 12.68 1.85 30.58
CA ARG A 799 12.35 1.75 32.02
C ARG A 799 13.48 1.19 32.88
N LEU A 800 14.38 0.39 32.30
CA LEU A 800 15.60 -0.10 32.95
C LEU A 800 16.79 0.87 32.84
N GLY A 801 16.62 2.04 32.21
CA GLY A 801 17.71 2.99 31.96
C GLY A 801 18.69 2.55 30.86
N ARG A 802 18.38 1.50 30.10
CA ARG A 802 19.20 0.98 28.98
C ARG A 802 18.92 1.79 27.71
N PHE A 803 19.23 3.08 27.78
CA PHE A 803 18.75 4.05 26.81
C PHE A 803 19.27 3.84 25.38
N ASP A 804 20.50 3.37 25.19
CA ASP A 804 21.08 3.18 23.84
C ASP A 804 20.42 2.02 23.10
N GLU A 805 20.14 0.94 23.81
CA GLU A 805 19.41 -0.21 23.27
C GLU A 805 17.95 0.15 23.00
N ALA A 806 17.33 0.91 23.90
CA ALA A 806 15.99 1.44 23.69
C ALA A 806 15.92 2.29 22.40
N GLN A 807 16.91 3.16 22.17
CA GLN A 807 16.98 3.99 20.96
C GLN A 807 17.07 3.12 19.70
N LYS A 808 17.92 2.09 19.72
CA LYS A 808 18.09 1.17 18.59
C LYS A 808 16.75 0.56 18.18
N TYR A 809 16.07 -0.12 19.11
CA TYR A 809 14.83 -0.84 18.80
C TYR A 809 13.66 0.09 18.49
N LEU A 810 13.56 1.26 19.15
CA LEU A 810 12.52 2.25 18.82
C LEU A 810 12.74 2.87 17.43
N SER A 811 13.99 3.12 17.04
CA SER A 811 14.30 3.62 15.69
C SER A 811 14.00 2.57 14.62
N GLU A 812 14.30 1.30 14.91
CA GLU A 812 14.00 0.16 14.04
C GLU A 812 12.48 -0.04 13.88
N ALA A 813 11.72 0.03 14.98
CA ALA A 813 10.25 0.00 14.96
C ALA A 813 9.65 1.10 14.05
N VAL A 814 10.15 2.33 14.17
CA VAL A 814 9.72 3.47 13.32
C VAL A 814 10.17 3.30 11.86
N SER A 815 11.27 2.59 11.60
CA SER A 815 11.72 2.31 10.23
C SER A 815 10.86 1.25 9.53
N LEU A 816 10.34 0.28 10.28
CA LEU A 816 9.43 -0.76 9.80
C LEU A 816 8.01 -0.21 9.60
N ASP A 817 7.54 0.61 10.54
CA ASP A 817 6.27 1.31 10.44
C ASP A 817 6.43 2.78 10.88
N ALA A 818 6.59 3.66 9.89
CA ALA A 818 6.71 5.10 10.08
C ALA A 818 5.42 5.74 10.64
N THR A 819 4.31 5.01 10.63
CA THR A 819 3.00 5.46 11.16
C THR A 819 2.70 4.90 12.55
N HIS A 820 3.63 4.13 13.16
CA HIS A 820 3.43 3.52 14.47
C HIS A 820 3.45 4.56 15.60
N ALA A 821 2.28 5.09 15.96
CA ALA A 821 2.13 6.18 16.93
C ALA A 821 2.78 5.86 18.31
N ASN A 822 2.64 4.64 18.83
CA ASN A 822 3.24 4.27 20.12
C ASN A 822 4.78 4.23 20.08
N ALA A 823 5.39 3.74 18.99
CA ALA A 823 6.85 3.74 18.84
C ALA A 823 7.41 5.16 18.80
N LEU A 824 6.73 6.07 18.09
CA LEU A 824 7.06 7.50 18.05
C LEU A 824 6.90 8.16 19.43
N ALA A 825 5.83 7.83 20.17
CA ALA A 825 5.60 8.34 21.51
C ALA A 825 6.68 7.86 22.50
N ASN A 826 7.07 6.59 22.42
CA ASN A 826 8.12 6.00 23.26
C ASN A 826 9.51 6.57 22.89
N LEU A 827 9.77 6.85 21.61
CA LEU A 827 10.99 7.54 21.17
C LEU A 827 11.04 8.97 21.73
N GLY A 828 9.92 9.68 21.69
CA GLY A 828 9.79 10.99 22.35
C GLY A 828 10.06 10.92 23.86
N ALA A 829 9.48 9.93 24.56
CA ALA A 829 9.72 9.72 25.98
C ALA A 829 11.20 9.41 26.29
N LEU A 830 11.86 8.60 25.46
CA LEU A 830 13.29 8.32 25.56
C LEU A 830 14.14 9.60 25.42
N HIS A 831 13.82 10.47 24.46
CA HIS A 831 14.51 11.75 24.31
C HIS A 831 14.29 12.67 25.52
N ALA A 832 13.09 12.64 26.10
CA ALA A 832 12.79 13.40 27.32
C ALA A 832 13.61 12.93 28.51
N ASP A 833 13.74 11.61 28.72
CA ASP A 833 14.56 11.03 29.79
C ASP A 833 16.05 11.40 29.67
N ARG A 834 16.54 11.59 28.44
CA ARG A 834 17.91 12.06 28.16
C ARG A 834 18.08 13.57 28.32
N GLY A 835 17.03 14.31 28.67
CA GLY A 835 17.05 15.77 28.75
C GLY A 835 16.97 16.49 27.39
N ASN A 836 16.76 15.76 26.29
CA ASN A 836 16.64 16.32 24.94
C ASN A 836 15.20 16.80 24.69
N LEU A 837 14.76 17.80 25.45
CA LEU A 837 13.35 18.22 25.49
C LEU A 837 12.79 18.67 24.14
N ALA A 838 13.59 19.36 23.32
CA ALA A 838 13.17 19.82 21.99
C ALA A 838 12.92 18.66 21.01
N GLU A 839 13.79 17.65 21.03
CA GLU A 839 13.65 16.47 20.16
C GLU A 839 12.45 15.62 20.61
N ALA A 840 12.27 15.47 21.92
CA ALA A 840 11.12 14.79 22.50
C ALA A 840 9.78 15.40 22.04
N GLU A 841 9.68 16.73 22.01
CA GLU A 841 8.48 17.43 21.53
C GLU A 841 8.16 17.09 20.06
N ILE A 842 9.18 17.02 19.18
CA ILE A 842 8.99 16.70 17.76
C ILE A 842 8.35 15.31 17.62
N TRP A 843 8.92 14.30 18.29
CA TRP A 843 8.45 12.93 18.20
C TRP A 843 7.05 12.75 18.80
N MET A 844 6.78 13.38 19.95
CA MET A 844 5.46 13.33 20.58
C MET A 844 4.38 14.02 19.75
N ARG A 845 4.68 15.16 19.10
CA ARG A 845 3.73 15.83 18.19
C ARG A 845 3.44 14.98 16.95
N LYS A 846 4.43 14.29 16.39
CA LYS A 846 4.22 13.32 15.30
C LYS A 846 3.31 12.17 15.74
N ALA A 847 3.55 11.61 16.92
CA ALA A 847 2.72 10.55 17.48
C ALA A 847 1.25 10.99 17.66
N ILE A 848 1.02 12.20 18.18
CA ILE A 848 -0.32 12.78 18.37
C ILE A 848 -0.99 13.11 17.03
N ALA A 849 -0.24 13.57 16.03
CA ALA A 849 -0.78 13.83 14.70
C ALA A 849 -1.29 12.54 14.01
N LEU A 850 -0.62 11.41 14.25
CA LEU A 850 -1.02 10.10 13.74
C LEU A 850 -2.17 9.48 14.54
N ASN A 851 -2.15 9.62 15.87
CA ASN A 851 -3.23 9.16 16.73
C ASN A 851 -3.60 10.23 17.78
N PRO A 852 -4.59 11.08 17.46
CA PRO A 852 -5.09 12.10 18.40
C PRO A 852 -5.72 11.53 19.68
N HIS A 853 -6.06 10.23 19.69
CA HIS A 853 -6.63 9.53 20.85
C HIS A 853 -5.57 8.82 21.70
N ASN A 854 -4.29 9.17 21.55
CA ASN A 854 -3.24 8.66 22.43
C ASN A 854 -3.07 9.56 23.68
N ALA A 855 -3.85 9.26 24.72
CA ALA A 855 -3.82 10.01 25.98
C ALA A 855 -2.43 10.02 26.64
N GLY A 856 -1.68 8.91 26.54
CA GLY A 856 -0.32 8.80 27.08
C GLY A 856 0.68 9.73 26.38
N ALA A 857 0.61 9.83 25.05
CA ALA A 857 1.45 10.76 24.29
C ALA A 857 1.14 12.22 24.61
N GLN A 858 -0.14 12.57 24.78
CA GLN A 858 -0.57 13.91 25.20
C GLN A 858 -0.07 14.24 26.62
N TYR A 859 -0.20 13.30 27.56
CA TYR A 859 0.34 13.45 28.91
C TYR A 859 1.87 13.63 28.92
N ASN A 860 2.59 12.81 28.16
CA ASN A 860 4.05 12.90 28.07
C ASN A 860 4.52 14.22 27.44
N LEU A 861 3.81 14.72 26.42
CA LEU A 861 4.07 16.04 25.84
C LEU A 861 3.82 17.15 26.86
N GLY A 862 2.73 17.06 27.64
CA GLY A 862 2.45 18.00 28.72
C GLY A 862 3.55 18.06 29.77
N ASN A 863 4.07 16.89 30.20
CA ASN A 863 5.20 16.82 31.12
C ASN A 863 6.48 17.44 30.52
N ASN A 864 6.74 17.20 29.23
CA ASN A 864 7.89 17.77 28.53
C ASN A 864 7.81 19.31 28.47
N LEU A 865 6.64 19.85 28.08
CA LEU A 865 6.39 21.29 28.01
C LEU A 865 6.46 21.95 29.40
N LYS A 866 5.96 21.28 30.44
CA LYS A 866 6.08 21.73 31.83
C LYS A 866 7.55 21.82 32.25
N ALA A 867 8.38 20.84 31.89
CA ALA A 867 9.83 20.89 32.15
C ALA A 867 10.54 22.03 31.39
N GLN A 868 10.00 22.46 30.24
CA GLN A 868 10.45 23.64 29.51
C GLN A 868 9.91 24.98 30.07
N GLY A 869 9.06 24.95 31.11
CA GLY A 869 8.41 26.14 31.68
C GLY A 869 7.20 26.66 30.90
N ARG A 870 6.74 25.95 29.86
CA ARG A 870 5.59 26.32 29.00
C ARG A 870 4.28 25.82 29.61
N LEU A 871 3.89 26.40 30.74
CA LEU A 871 2.79 25.91 31.58
C LEU A 871 1.42 25.91 30.89
N ASP A 872 1.10 26.92 30.08
CA ASP A 872 -0.21 27.01 29.41
C ASP A 872 -0.38 25.91 28.34
N GLU A 873 0.66 25.63 27.56
CA GLU A 873 0.64 24.55 26.58
C GLU A 873 0.66 23.18 27.25
N ALA A 874 1.38 23.05 28.37
CA ALA A 874 1.36 21.83 29.17
C ALA A 874 -0.06 21.53 29.70
N LEU A 875 -0.74 22.57 30.21
CA LEU A 875 -2.12 22.47 30.68
C LEU A 875 -3.07 21.99 29.57
N ALA A 876 -2.99 22.60 28.38
CA ALA A 876 -3.77 22.18 27.22
C ALA A 876 -3.53 20.72 26.81
N CYS A 877 -2.27 20.24 26.91
CA CYS A 877 -1.95 18.84 26.63
C CYS A 877 -2.54 17.89 27.69
N PHE A 878 -2.51 18.24 28.97
CA PHE A 878 -3.15 17.45 30.02
C PHE A 878 -4.67 17.44 29.89
N GLU A 879 -5.29 18.57 29.52
CA GLU A 879 -6.72 18.67 29.21
C GLU A 879 -7.11 17.78 28.03
N ALA A 880 -6.30 17.76 26.97
CA ALA A 880 -6.48 16.83 25.86
C ALA A 880 -6.41 15.38 26.33
N ALA A 881 -5.43 15.02 27.17
CA ALA A 881 -5.28 13.67 27.69
C ALA A 881 -6.52 13.20 28.48
N ILE A 882 -7.11 14.07 29.32
CA ILE A 882 -8.33 13.73 30.05
C ILE A 882 -9.59 13.79 29.19
N SER A 883 -9.59 14.51 28.07
CA SER A 883 -10.70 14.46 27.10
C SER A 883 -10.81 13.09 26.44
N VAL A 884 -9.66 12.43 26.22
CA VAL A 884 -9.56 11.08 25.69
C VAL A 884 -9.81 10.04 26.80
N GLN A 885 -9.19 10.21 27.96
CA GLN A 885 -9.34 9.32 29.11
C GLN A 885 -9.76 10.11 30.37
N PRO A 886 -11.06 10.26 30.63
CA PRO A 886 -11.58 11.10 31.73
C PRO A 886 -11.07 10.73 33.14
N ALA A 887 -10.67 9.47 33.35
CA ALA A 887 -10.16 8.96 34.61
C ALA A 887 -8.61 8.87 34.66
N TYR A 888 -7.90 9.64 33.84
CA TYR A 888 -6.43 9.64 33.84
C TYR A 888 -5.87 10.41 35.04
N VAL A 889 -5.58 9.67 36.12
CA VAL A 889 -5.16 10.17 37.43
C VAL A 889 -3.93 11.08 37.34
N ASP A 890 -2.88 10.68 36.62
CA ASP A 890 -1.64 11.45 36.53
C ASP A 890 -1.84 12.79 35.82
N ALA A 891 -2.64 12.83 34.76
CA ALA A 891 -2.97 14.07 34.06
C ALA A 891 -3.80 15.01 34.95
N LEU A 892 -4.83 14.48 35.64
CA LEU A 892 -5.63 15.24 36.60
C LEU A 892 -4.78 15.79 37.76
N HIS A 893 -3.83 14.99 38.27
CA HIS A 893 -2.86 15.43 39.28
C HIS A 893 -2.02 16.60 38.77
N GLN A 894 -1.48 16.51 37.55
CA GLN A 894 -0.64 17.57 36.99
C GLN A 894 -1.40 18.87 36.74
N ILE A 895 -2.65 18.81 36.30
CA ILE A 895 -3.54 19.97 36.16
C ILE A 895 -3.73 20.66 37.52
N ALA A 896 -4.08 19.89 38.55
CA ALA A 896 -4.28 20.41 39.90
C ALA A 896 -2.99 21.01 40.49
N ALA A 897 -1.83 20.38 40.23
CA ALA A 897 -0.53 20.90 40.64
C ALA A 897 -0.18 22.23 39.95
N ILE A 898 -0.56 22.42 38.68
CA ILE A 898 -0.39 23.69 37.97
C ILE A 898 -1.28 24.77 38.61
N HIS A 899 -2.55 24.48 38.90
CA HIS A 899 -3.42 25.42 39.61
C HIS A 899 -2.88 25.79 41.00
N GLN A 900 -2.34 24.81 41.74
CA GLN A 900 -1.71 25.07 43.03
C GLN A 900 -0.50 26.00 42.91
N ALA A 901 0.34 25.83 41.87
CA ALA A 901 1.49 26.68 41.61
C ALA A 901 1.09 28.11 41.18
N GLN A 902 -0.09 28.26 40.56
CA GLN A 902 -0.71 29.55 40.21
C GLN A 902 -1.49 30.19 41.37
N ASP A 903 -1.41 29.62 42.58
CA ASP A 903 -2.14 30.06 43.77
C ASP A 903 -3.67 29.99 43.67
N ARG A 904 -4.20 29.21 42.72
CA ARG A 904 -5.63 28.93 42.55
C ARG A 904 -6.02 27.72 43.39
N LEU A 905 -6.06 27.90 44.71
CA LEU A 905 -6.16 26.82 45.68
C LEU A 905 -7.49 26.04 45.61
N GLU A 906 -8.60 26.71 45.36
CA GLU A 906 -9.92 26.07 45.22
C GLU A 906 -10.01 25.19 43.97
N ASP A 907 -9.43 25.64 42.84
CA ASP A 907 -9.38 24.86 41.61
C ASP A 907 -8.45 23.65 41.73
N ALA A 908 -7.33 23.82 42.44
CA ALA A 908 -6.41 22.72 42.77
C ALA A 908 -7.09 21.68 43.68
N LEU A 909 -7.85 22.12 44.68
CA LEU A 909 -8.62 21.26 45.57
C LEU A 909 -9.62 20.39 44.78
N GLU A 910 -10.40 20.98 43.88
CA GLU A 910 -11.36 20.24 43.07
C GLU A 910 -10.65 19.27 42.11
N GLY A 911 -9.57 19.71 41.47
CA GLY A 911 -8.75 18.87 40.60
C GLY A 911 -8.17 17.65 41.31
N TYR A 912 -7.62 17.82 42.52
CA TYR A 912 -7.09 16.71 43.30
C TYR A 912 -8.20 15.75 43.79
N ARG A 913 -9.39 16.26 44.15
CA ARG A 913 -10.54 15.40 44.48
C ARG A 913 -11.00 14.56 43.29
N ARG A 914 -11.02 15.14 42.09
CA ARG A 914 -11.30 14.40 40.85
C ARG A 914 -10.23 13.34 40.55
N ALA A 915 -8.96 13.62 40.78
CA ALA A 915 -7.91 12.62 40.64
C ALA A 915 -8.08 11.45 41.64
N LEU A 916 -8.49 11.74 42.88
CA LEU A 916 -8.71 10.70 43.91
C LEU A 916 -10.03 9.93 43.75
N SER A 917 -11.04 10.49 43.09
CA SER A 917 -12.22 9.72 42.72
C SER A 917 -11.89 8.65 41.67
N ALA A 918 -10.93 8.93 40.79
CA ALA A 918 -10.40 7.96 39.82
C ALA A 918 -9.45 6.93 40.47
N ASN A 919 -8.53 7.36 41.33
CA ASN A 919 -7.69 6.46 42.13
C ASN A 919 -7.57 6.94 43.59
N PRO A 920 -8.32 6.32 44.52
CA PRO A 920 -8.31 6.71 45.92
C PRO A 920 -6.99 6.48 46.67
N GLN A 921 -6.03 5.75 46.09
CA GLN A 921 -4.76 5.39 46.71
C GLN A 921 -3.54 6.10 46.09
N HIS A 922 -3.76 7.11 45.24
CA HIS A 922 -2.65 7.86 44.62
C HIS A 922 -1.94 8.75 45.65
N VAL A 923 -0.76 8.33 46.10
CA VAL A 923 -0.04 8.89 47.26
C VAL A 923 0.36 10.36 47.05
N GLU A 924 0.90 10.69 45.88
CA GLU A 924 1.34 12.04 45.51
C GLU A 924 0.16 13.03 45.53
N THR A 925 -1.01 12.59 45.06
CA THR A 925 -2.24 13.40 45.10
C THR A 925 -2.74 13.58 46.53
N LEU A 926 -2.73 12.52 47.35
CA LEU A 926 -3.12 12.62 48.75
C LEU A 926 -2.22 13.63 49.50
N ASN A 927 -0.90 13.53 49.32
CA ASN A 927 0.04 14.46 49.95
C ASN A 927 -0.20 15.91 49.50
N ASN A 928 -0.28 16.17 48.20
CA ASN A 928 -0.47 17.54 47.69
C ASN A 928 -1.85 18.11 48.03
N LEU A 929 -2.90 17.28 48.05
CA LEU A 929 -4.23 17.67 48.53
C LEU A 929 -4.17 18.08 50.01
N GLY A 930 -3.45 17.31 50.84
CA GLY A 930 -3.22 17.64 52.24
C GLY A 930 -2.57 19.02 52.42
N VAL A 931 -1.56 19.33 51.61
CA VAL A 931 -0.91 20.65 51.59
C VAL A 931 -1.87 21.76 51.16
N VAL A 932 -2.69 21.55 50.12
CA VAL A 932 -3.68 22.55 49.69
C VAL A 932 -4.75 22.79 50.75
N LEU A 933 -5.25 21.73 51.40
CA LEU A 933 -6.23 21.84 52.48
C LEU A 933 -5.65 22.58 53.70
N GLU A 934 -4.38 22.37 54.02
CA GLU A 934 -3.66 23.10 55.07
C GLU A 934 -3.58 24.60 54.75
N ARG A 935 -3.16 24.97 53.53
CA ARG A 935 -3.10 26.37 53.07
C ARG A 935 -4.45 27.07 53.06
N LEU A 936 -5.53 26.32 52.83
CA LEU A 936 -6.92 26.79 52.93
C LEU A 936 -7.46 26.84 54.37
N SER A 937 -6.63 26.57 55.38
CA SER A 937 -7.01 26.48 56.79
C SER A 937 -8.05 25.39 57.11
N ARG A 938 -8.19 24.37 56.24
CA ARG A 938 -9.13 23.24 56.40
C ARG A 938 -8.44 22.05 57.08
N TYR A 939 -7.84 22.30 58.25
CA TYR A 939 -6.94 21.36 58.93
C TYR A 939 -7.61 20.02 59.27
N LEU A 940 -8.88 20.04 59.70
CA LEU A 940 -9.64 18.83 60.03
C LEU A 940 -9.87 17.91 58.82
N GLU A 941 -9.84 18.44 57.59
CA GLU A 941 -9.89 17.65 56.36
C GLU A 941 -8.50 17.23 55.88
N ALA A 942 -7.47 18.06 56.13
CA ALA A 942 -6.10 17.76 55.73
C ALA A 942 -5.52 16.53 56.43
N VAL A 943 -5.76 16.40 57.74
CA VAL A 943 -5.20 15.32 58.57
C VAL A 943 -5.56 13.91 58.07
N PRO A 944 -6.83 13.52 57.87
CA PRO A 944 -7.15 12.15 57.44
C PRO A 944 -6.62 11.81 56.03
N VAL A 945 -6.47 12.82 55.16
CA VAL A 945 -5.88 12.65 53.82
C VAL A 945 -4.39 12.35 53.92
N LEU A 946 -3.66 13.09 54.78
CA LEU A 946 -2.23 12.92 55.02
C LEU A 946 -1.92 11.64 55.81
N GLU A 947 -2.77 11.26 56.77
CA GLU A 947 -2.68 9.97 57.48
C GLU A 947 -2.77 8.81 56.47
N LYS A 948 -3.71 8.88 55.51
CA LYS A 948 -3.83 7.88 54.45
C LYS A 948 -2.59 7.84 53.56
N ALA A 949 -2.02 8.99 53.19
CA ALA A 949 -0.76 9.05 52.44
C ALA A 949 0.39 8.39 53.20
N ALA A 950 0.51 8.67 54.50
CA ALA A 950 1.54 8.09 55.37
C ALA A 950 1.36 6.56 55.57
N GLN A 951 0.12 6.07 55.61
CA GLN A 951 -0.15 4.62 55.67
C GLN A 951 0.27 3.90 54.39
N LEU A 952 0.00 4.49 53.22
CA LEU A 952 0.35 3.91 51.93
C LEU A 952 1.86 3.98 51.66
N ARG A 953 2.54 5.02 52.15
CA ARG A 953 3.98 5.22 51.98
C ARG A 953 4.63 5.71 53.29
N PRO A 954 4.92 4.80 54.23
CA PRO A 954 5.39 5.16 55.57
C PRO A 954 6.84 5.63 55.65
N ASP A 955 7.61 5.49 54.58
CA ASP A 955 9.05 5.79 54.48
C ASP A 955 9.37 7.17 53.89
N THR A 956 8.35 8.02 53.64
CA THR A 956 8.54 9.34 53.03
C THR A 956 8.51 10.46 54.07
N ALA A 957 9.66 11.08 54.33
CA ALA A 957 9.82 12.13 55.34
C ALA A 957 8.92 13.36 55.10
N GLU A 958 8.71 13.76 53.85
CA GLU A 958 7.88 14.90 53.47
C GLU A 958 6.42 14.73 53.88
N ILE A 959 5.87 13.51 53.72
CA ILE A 959 4.47 13.21 54.07
C ILE A 959 4.28 13.34 55.58
N HIS A 960 5.20 12.77 56.37
CA HIS A 960 5.18 12.87 57.83
C HIS A 960 5.38 14.30 58.33
N CYS A 961 6.20 15.10 57.65
CA CYS A 961 6.37 16.52 57.95
C CYS A 961 5.07 17.30 57.69
N ASN A 962 4.46 17.12 56.52
CA ASN A 962 3.19 17.75 56.15
C ASN A 962 2.06 17.35 57.11
N LEU A 963 1.97 16.06 57.47
CA LEU A 963 1.02 15.56 58.47
C LEU A 963 1.23 16.22 59.83
N GLY A 964 2.48 16.33 60.27
CA GLY A 964 2.85 17.00 61.51
C GLY A 964 2.44 18.47 61.56
N VAL A 965 2.63 19.21 60.45
CA VAL A 965 2.17 20.60 60.34
C VAL A 965 0.64 20.69 60.42
N ALA A 966 -0.08 19.86 59.67
CA ALA A 966 -1.54 19.83 59.69
C ALA A 966 -2.10 19.48 61.08
N LEU A 967 -1.50 18.51 61.78
CA LEU A 967 -1.85 18.13 63.15
C LEU A 967 -1.58 19.28 64.15
N SER A 968 -0.47 20.01 63.99
CA SER A 968 -0.12 21.17 64.81
C SER A 968 -1.19 22.28 64.68
N HIS A 969 -1.60 22.60 63.46
CA HIS A 969 -2.65 23.60 63.20
C HIS A 969 -4.04 23.13 63.62
N ALA A 970 -4.30 21.82 63.61
CA ALA A 970 -5.52 21.24 64.16
C ALA A 970 -5.53 21.15 65.71
N GLY A 971 -4.43 21.53 66.39
CA GLY A 971 -4.32 21.48 67.86
C GLY A 971 -3.99 20.10 68.44
N ARG A 972 -3.71 19.09 67.60
CA ARG A 972 -3.32 17.73 68.01
C ARG A 972 -1.80 17.65 68.21
N LEU A 973 -1.29 18.41 69.19
CA LEU A 973 0.14 18.70 69.34
C LEU A 973 1.01 17.46 69.64
N GLU A 974 0.54 16.50 70.44
CA GLU A 974 1.31 15.27 70.72
C GLU A 974 1.51 14.40 69.48
N GLU A 975 0.47 14.26 68.66
CA GLU A 975 0.52 13.49 67.41
C GLU A 975 1.36 14.22 66.34
N ALA A 976 1.32 15.56 66.34
CA ALA A 976 2.19 16.38 65.52
C ALA A 976 3.67 16.12 65.85
N MET A 977 4.03 16.05 67.13
CA MET A 977 5.40 15.73 67.56
C MET A 977 5.85 14.34 67.09
N GLN A 978 4.98 13.34 67.21
CA GLN A 978 5.29 11.97 66.76
C GLN A 978 5.56 11.93 65.26
N SER A 979 4.70 12.57 64.47
CA SER A 979 4.83 12.62 63.00
C SER A 979 6.09 13.38 62.58
N LEU A 980 6.38 14.53 63.18
CA LEU A 980 7.59 15.32 62.89
C LEU A 980 8.88 14.59 63.31
N SER A 981 8.85 13.90 64.45
CA SER A 981 9.97 13.05 64.88
C SER A 981 10.21 11.90 63.91
N LYS A 982 9.15 11.31 63.36
CA LYS A 982 9.27 10.28 62.32
C LYS A 982 9.86 10.84 61.02
N ALA A 983 9.48 12.05 60.62
CA ALA A 983 10.08 12.73 59.46
C ALA A 983 11.60 12.93 59.65
N ILE A 984 12.02 13.31 60.85
CA ILE A 984 13.44 13.47 61.22
C ILE A 984 14.17 12.12 61.24
N GLU A 985 13.56 11.07 61.79
CA GLU A 985 14.13 9.71 61.79
C GLU A 985 14.39 9.22 60.36
N LEU A 986 13.43 9.44 59.45
CA LEU A 986 13.54 9.06 58.04
C LEU A 986 14.56 9.91 57.28
N ARG A 987 14.68 11.20 57.62
CA ARG A 987 15.66 12.10 57.02
C ARG A 987 16.24 13.06 58.06
N PRO A 988 17.37 12.68 58.71
CA PRO A 988 18.00 13.51 59.75
C PRO A 988 18.51 14.88 59.26
N SER A 989 18.65 15.10 57.96
CA SER A 989 19.02 16.40 57.37
C SER A 989 17.82 17.29 57.04
N PHE A 990 16.59 16.89 57.38
CA PHE A 990 15.38 17.60 56.96
C PHE A 990 15.09 18.82 57.85
N ALA A 991 15.75 19.94 57.53
CA ALA A 991 15.68 21.18 58.31
C ALA A 991 14.24 21.68 58.59
N GLY A 992 13.33 21.56 57.63
CA GLY A 992 11.92 21.94 57.80
C GLY A 992 11.21 21.19 58.92
N ALA A 993 11.49 19.89 59.10
CA ALA A 993 10.88 19.08 60.15
C ALA A 993 11.35 19.50 61.56
N TYR A 994 12.63 19.86 61.72
CA TYR A 994 13.17 20.40 62.97
C TYR A 994 12.53 21.75 63.34
N GLY A 995 12.38 22.65 62.36
CA GLY A 995 11.74 23.94 62.58
C GLY A 995 10.29 23.79 63.04
N ASN A 996 9.53 22.93 62.36
CA ASN A 996 8.14 22.64 62.71
C ASN A 996 8.01 21.96 64.07
N LEU A 997 8.91 21.03 64.43
CA LEU A 997 8.89 20.36 65.73
C LEU A 997 9.18 21.33 66.88
N ALA A 998 10.16 22.21 66.69
CA ALA A 998 10.48 23.25 67.67
C ALA A 998 9.32 24.26 67.84
N GLU A 999 8.58 24.58 66.77
CA GLU A 999 7.35 25.37 66.87
C GLU A 999 6.28 24.67 67.70
N VAL A 1000 6.08 23.36 67.52
CA VAL A 1000 5.14 22.58 68.33
C VAL A 1000 5.53 22.60 69.81
N HIS A 1001 6.82 22.42 70.15
CA HIS A 1001 7.31 22.57 71.52
C HIS A 1001 7.09 23.97 72.09
N THR A 1002 7.22 25.01 71.25
CA THR A 1002 6.92 26.39 71.65
C THR A 1002 5.44 26.57 71.98
N LYS A 1003 4.53 25.97 71.20
CA LYS A 1003 3.07 25.97 71.49
C LYS A 1003 2.71 25.23 72.78
N LEU A 1004 3.56 24.30 73.23
CA LEU A 1004 3.44 23.57 74.50
C LEU A 1004 4.13 24.27 75.68
N ASP A 1005 4.64 25.50 75.49
CA ASP A 1005 5.40 26.26 76.48
C ASP A 1005 6.71 25.57 76.94
N GLN A 1006 7.31 24.76 76.06
CA GLN A 1006 8.55 24.01 76.30
C GLN A 1006 9.73 24.68 75.59
N ALA A 1007 10.05 25.92 75.99
CA ALA A 1007 11.00 26.78 75.29
C ALA A 1007 12.43 26.20 75.20
N ASP A 1008 12.92 25.54 76.26
CA ASP A 1008 14.27 24.95 76.30
C ASP A 1008 14.37 23.73 75.37
N THR A 1009 13.32 22.92 75.30
CA THR A 1009 13.25 21.78 74.38
C THR A 1009 13.17 22.25 72.93
N ALA A 1010 12.37 23.29 72.65
CA ALA A 1010 12.29 23.90 71.32
C ALA A 1010 13.68 24.39 70.84
N GLU A 1011 14.43 25.03 71.73
CA GLU A 1011 15.79 25.48 71.42
C GLU A 1011 16.75 24.32 71.16
N ALA A 1012 16.69 23.24 71.95
CA ALA A 1012 17.50 22.06 71.72
C ALA A 1012 17.21 21.43 70.34
N VAL A 1013 15.93 21.37 69.93
CA VAL A 1013 15.51 20.88 68.61
C VAL A 1013 16.04 21.78 67.48
N TYR A 1014 15.99 23.11 67.64
CA TYR A 1014 16.58 24.03 66.66
C TYR A 1014 18.09 23.82 66.52
N ARG A 1015 18.82 23.67 67.63
CA ARG A 1015 20.27 23.41 67.60
C ARG A 1015 20.60 22.09 66.93
N GLN A 1016 19.85 21.03 67.23
CA GLN A 1016 20.02 19.72 66.60
C GLN A 1016 19.81 19.78 65.08
N GLY A 1017 18.78 20.49 64.60
CA GLY A 1017 18.57 20.67 63.17
C GLY A 1017 19.70 21.48 62.50
N LEU A 1018 20.29 22.45 63.21
CA LEU A 1018 21.42 23.24 62.73
C LEU A 1018 22.77 22.49 62.81
N GLU A 1019 22.91 21.46 63.63
CA GLU A 1019 24.05 20.54 63.55
C GLU A 1019 24.02 19.75 62.23
N ALA A 1020 22.82 19.33 61.81
CA ALA A 1020 22.61 18.61 60.55
C ALA A 1020 22.68 19.51 59.30
N GLY A 1021 22.29 20.78 59.42
CA GLY A 1021 22.31 21.76 58.33
C GLY A 1021 22.66 23.18 58.81
N PRO A 1022 23.95 23.49 59.09
CA PRO A 1022 24.34 24.75 59.73
C PRO A 1022 23.94 26.02 58.97
N ASN A 1023 23.88 25.93 57.64
CA ASN A 1023 23.59 27.04 56.73
C ASN A 1023 22.15 27.03 56.18
N ASP A 1024 21.24 26.19 56.71
CA ASP A 1024 19.86 26.20 56.25
C ASP A 1024 19.19 27.54 56.57
N ALA A 1025 18.85 28.30 55.53
CA ALA A 1025 18.38 29.66 55.68
C ALA A 1025 16.99 29.73 56.35
N ALA A 1026 16.12 28.75 56.12
CA ALA A 1026 14.77 28.74 56.68
C ALA A 1026 14.81 28.40 58.18
N LEU A 1027 15.61 27.40 58.56
CA LEU A 1027 15.78 26.99 59.94
C LEU A 1027 16.50 28.06 60.78
N ASN A 1028 17.56 28.69 60.24
CA ASN A 1028 18.21 29.83 60.90
C ASN A 1028 17.26 31.02 61.08
N ARG A 1029 16.36 31.29 60.10
CA ARG A 1029 15.29 32.30 60.27
C ARG A 1029 14.34 31.93 61.41
N ALA A 1030 13.78 30.72 61.39
CA ALA A 1030 12.83 30.28 62.41
C ALA A 1030 13.44 30.34 63.83
N TYR A 1031 14.69 29.87 63.98
CA TYR A 1031 15.39 29.91 65.26
C TYR A 1031 15.69 31.35 65.70
N SER A 1032 16.06 32.24 64.78
CA SER A 1032 16.28 33.67 65.10
C SER A 1032 15.03 34.34 65.69
N VAL A 1033 13.85 34.04 65.13
CA VAL A 1033 12.57 34.56 65.61
C VAL A 1033 12.25 34.00 67.00
N ALA A 1034 12.51 32.71 67.23
CA ALA A 1034 12.32 32.08 68.54
C ALA A 1034 13.24 32.69 69.62
N LEU A 1035 14.52 32.91 69.31
CA LEU A 1035 15.49 33.57 70.20
C LEU A 1035 15.10 35.03 70.50
N TRP A 1036 14.60 35.75 69.49
CA TRP A 1036 14.12 37.12 69.65
C TRP A 1036 12.91 37.19 70.60
N ARG A 1037 11.93 36.28 70.45
CA ARG A 1037 10.78 36.18 71.36
C ARG A 1037 11.17 35.89 72.81
N ARG A 1038 12.32 35.24 73.05
CA ARG A 1038 12.89 34.98 74.38
C ARG A 1038 13.81 36.10 74.90
N GLY A 1039 14.03 37.17 74.14
CA GLY A 1039 14.90 38.28 74.52
C GLY A 1039 16.41 38.04 74.30
N CYS A 1040 16.81 36.96 73.63
CA CYS A 1040 18.21 36.63 73.33
C CYS A 1040 18.69 37.38 72.06
N LEU A 1041 18.75 38.71 72.14
CA LEU A 1041 18.87 39.61 70.98
C LEU A 1041 20.16 39.42 70.16
N VAL A 1042 21.29 39.12 70.80
CA VAL A 1042 22.59 38.96 70.11
C VAL A 1042 22.61 37.68 69.29
N GLU A 1043 22.24 36.55 69.89
CA GLU A 1043 22.18 35.25 69.22
C GLU A 1043 21.10 35.24 68.12
N ALA A 1044 19.96 35.88 68.37
CA ALA A 1044 18.92 36.07 67.36
C ALA A 1044 19.46 36.83 66.13
N ARG A 1045 20.21 37.92 66.35
CA ARG A 1045 20.85 38.68 65.27
C ARG A 1045 21.84 37.83 64.49
N ASP A 1046 22.72 37.11 65.18
CA ASP A 1046 23.77 36.33 64.52
C ASP A 1046 23.18 35.20 63.67
N ARG A 1047 22.09 34.55 64.13
CA ARG A 1047 21.34 33.57 63.33
C ARG A 1047 20.61 34.20 62.14
N ALA A 1048 20.03 35.40 62.30
CA ALA A 1048 19.42 36.13 61.20
C ALA A 1048 20.45 36.54 60.11
N VAL A 1049 21.69 36.83 60.51
CA VAL A 1049 22.81 37.10 59.57
C VAL A 1049 23.16 35.85 58.77
N VAL A 1050 23.34 34.70 59.43
CA VAL A 1050 23.62 33.42 58.74
C VAL A 1050 22.51 33.07 57.73
N ALA A 1051 21.25 33.28 58.11
CA ALA A 1051 20.11 33.05 57.23
C ALA A 1051 20.06 33.92 55.96
N SER A 1052 20.78 35.05 55.93
CA SER A 1052 20.72 36.04 54.86
C SER A 1052 21.91 36.02 53.91
N GLN A 1053 23.03 35.37 54.28
CA GLN A 1053 24.20 35.18 53.41
C GLN A 1053 23.93 34.23 52.21
N GLY A 1054 22.80 33.50 52.21
CA GLY A 1054 22.38 32.59 51.13
C GLY A 1054 21.40 33.17 50.10
N GLY A 1055 21.06 34.47 50.16
CA GLY A 1055 20.08 35.10 49.25
C GLY A 1055 20.55 36.44 48.67
N SER A 1056 20.07 36.81 47.48
CA SER A 1056 20.44 38.04 46.77
C SER A 1056 20.07 39.31 47.57
N GLY A 1057 21.01 39.86 48.33
CA GLY A 1057 21.24 41.28 48.64
C GLY A 1057 20.17 42.15 49.34
N GLY A 1058 18.88 41.79 49.35
CA GLY A 1058 17.77 42.66 49.80
C GLY A 1058 17.07 42.25 51.09
N GLY A 1059 17.33 41.03 51.60
CA GLY A 1059 16.60 40.47 52.75
C GLY A 1059 17.14 40.87 54.13
N VAL A 1060 18.44 41.19 54.22
CA VAL A 1060 19.14 41.57 55.47
C VAL A 1060 18.46 42.79 56.11
N ASP A 1061 18.16 43.79 55.28
CA ASP A 1061 17.67 45.09 55.69
C ASP A 1061 16.21 45.07 56.18
N ARG A 1062 15.38 44.17 55.64
CA ARG A 1062 13.97 44.03 56.05
C ARG A 1062 13.82 43.26 57.36
N LEU A 1063 14.58 42.17 57.54
CA LEU A 1063 14.52 41.36 58.77
C LEU A 1063 15.12 42.10 59.97
N GLN A 1064 16.22 42.85 59.75
CA GLN A 1064 16.81 43.72 60.78
C GLN A 1064 15.87 44.88 61.17
N ARG A 1065 15.10 45.45 60.22
CA ARG A 1065 14.08 46.47 60.52
C ARG A 1065 12.86 45.90 61.25
N ALA A 1066 12.35 44.74 60.82
CA ALA A 1066 11.16 44.10 61.40
C ALA A 1066 11.38 43.62 62.85
N LEU A 1067 12.59 43.19 63.20
CA LEU A 1067 12.96 42.78 64.56
C LEU A 1067 13.44 43.95 65.44
N GLY A 1068 13.46 45.19 64.92
CA GLY A 1068 13.97 46.38 65.63
C GLY A 1068 15.48 46.39 65.86
N LEU A 1069 16.23 45.50 65.20
CA LEU A 1069 17.66 45.27 65.43
C LEU A 1069 18.57 46.24 64.66
N SER A 1070 18.03 47.01 63.71
CA SER A 1070 18.81 47.96 62.89
C SER A 1070 19.43 49.11 63.69
N GLN A 1071 18.96 49.38 64.92
CA GLN A 1071 19.50 50.43 65.79
C GLN A 1071 20.52 49.93 66.84
N LEU A 1072 20.82 48.63 66.91
CA LEU A 1072 21.74 48.06 67.92
C LEU A 1072 23.23 48.07 67.51
N ALA A 1073 23.60 48.68 66.39
CA ALA A 1073 24.99 48.74 65.93
C ALA A 1073 25.85 49.80 66.65
N THR A 1074 25.27 50.69 67.46
CA THR A 1074 26.02 51.73 68.17
C THR A 1074 25.47 51.98 69.57
N THR A 1075 25.79 51.08 70.51
CA THR A 1075 25.48 51.29 71.93
C THR A 1075 26.60 50.79 72.87
N GLU A 1076 27.84 51.22 72.60
CA GLU A 1076 28.71 51.67 73.72
C GLU A 1076 28.54 53.18 73.99
N ALA A 1077 27.86 53.93 73.10
CA ALA A 1077 27.69 55.38 73.25
C ALA A 1077 26.29 55.86 73.70
N TYR A 1078 25.23 55.05 73.56
CA TYR A 1078 23.85 55.51 73.81
C TYR A 1078 23.20 54.98 75.12
N LEU A 1079 23.86 54.08 75.87
CA LEU A 1079 23.45 53.67 77.22
C LEU A 1079 23.99 54.60 78.33
N SER A 1080 24.40 55.81 77.96
CA SER A 1080 24.79 56.88 78.89
C SER A 1080 23.65 57.87 79.17
N GLU A 1081 22.60 57.93 78.35
CA GLU A 1081 21.53 58.90 78.55
C GLU A 1081 20.14 58.28 78.41
N TYR A 1082 19.40 58.36 79.52
CA TYR A 1082 17.97 58.10 79.69
C TYR A 1082 17.51 56.66 79.91
N GLY A 1083 17.49 56.29 81.20
CA GLY A 1083 16.59 55.30 81.73
C GLY A 1083 15.12 55.73 81.63
N ARG A 1084 14.30 54.85 81.03
CA ARG A 1084 12.90 54.53 81.37
C ARG A 1084 12.35 53.58 80.29
N VAL A 1085 12.60 52.27 80.45
CA VAL A 1085 12.07 51.20 79.56
C VAL A 1085 10.60 50.85 79.87
N ALA A 1086 9.96 51.52 80.83
CA ALA A 1086 8.59 51.21 81.24
C ALA A 1086 7.48 51.74 80.30
N ALA A 1087 7.79 52.35 79.15
CA ALA A 1087 6.77 52.99 78.29
C ALA A 1087 6.61 52.39 76.88
N LEU A 1088 7.45 51.43 76.46
CA LEU A 1088 7.32 50.79 75.14
C LEU A 1088 6.61 49.42 75.18
N SER A 1089 6.33 48.89 76.38
CA SER A 1089 5.54 47.67 76.54
C SER A 1089 4.06 47.87 76.14
N ASP A 1090 3.51 49.07 76.36
CA ASP A 1090 2.07 49.30 76.19
C ASP A 1090 1.67 49.74 74.76
N ALA A 1091 2.61 50.21 73.94
CA ALA A 1091 2.33 50.59 72.54
C ALA A 1091 2.40 49.39 71.57
N ALA A 1092 3.17 48.34 71.89
CA ALA A 1092 3.27 47.13 71.07
C ALA A 1092 2.09 46.16 71.29
N LEU A 1093 1.36 46.30 72.40
CA LEU A 1093 0.14 45.53 72.71
C LEU A 1093 -1.11 46.01 71.94
N ALA A 1094 -1.02 47.07 71.14
CA ALA A 1094 -2.17 47.66 70.43
C ALA A 1094 -2.26 47.33 68.93
N LEU A 1095 -1.34 46.54 68.36
CA LEU A 1095 -1.42 46.11 66.96
C LEU A 1095 -2.07 44.72 66.87
N SER A 1096 -3.35 44.72 66.48
CA SER A 1096 -4.14 43.51 66.24
C SER A 1096 -3.47 42.60 65.21
N PRO A 1097 -3.47 41.26 65.38
CA PRO A 1097 -2.87 40.29 64.44
C PRO A 1097 -3.54 40.19 63.06
N THR A 1098 -4.46 41.10 62.71
CA THR A 1098 -5.43 40.91 61.62
C THR A 1098 -5.36 41.93 60.50
N ASP A 1099 -4.33 42.78 60.42
CA ASP A 1099 -4.22 43.80 59.35
C ASP A 1099 -3.35 43.30 58.17
N PRO A 1100 -3.91 43.07 56.95
CA PRO A 1100 -3.20 42.37 55.86
C PRO A 1100 -2.15 43.22 55.12
N VAL A 1101 -2.05 44.52 55.40
CA VAL A 1101 -1.28 45.46 54.57
C VAL A 1101 0.24 45.45 54.85
N ILE A 1102 0.71 44.72 55.87
CA ILE A 1102 2.14 44.67 56.25
C ILE A 1102 2.90 43.50 55.60
N TRP A 1103 2.25 42.59 54.87
CA TRP A 1103 2.86 41.38 54.29
C TRP A 1103 3.03 41.38 52.75
N SER A 1104 3.28 42.55 52.14
CA SER A 1104 3.88 42.65 50.78
C SER A 1104 5.22 43.37 50.87
#